data_AF-A0A5A7Q9X6-F1
#
_entry.id   AF-A0A5A7Q9X6-F1
#
_cell.length_a   1.000
_cell.length_b   1.000
_cell.length_c   1.000
_cell.angle_alpha   90.00
_cell.angle_beta   90.00
_cell.angle_gamma   90.00
#
_symmetry.space_group_name_H-M   'P 1'
#
loop_
_entity.id
_entity.type
_entity.pdbx_description
1 polymer ?
#
loop_
_entity_poly.entity_id
_entity_poly.type
_entity_poly.pdbx_seq_one_letter_code
_entity_poly.pdbx_strand_id
1 'polypeptide(L)'
;MASSVSMAVPEVVPYDFGRHLTRHDFPTGFLFGGATSAYQVEGAYNVGGRGMTNWDAWSLMKPGKVLDGGNGCRAIDHYHNIKEDVKLMKDMGIETYRFSISWTRILPGGQLSTGVNKEGVKFYNDMIDLLIEAGIEPVATIFHFDTPRSLQDEYKGFLDRRIVHDFGNYAEVCFREFGDRVKFWVTVNEPSTYTVLGYVNGTFPPGHGSPPSELGLRFVNYRNVRGIDPTLYGGNAATEPYIVAHHLILCHAKAVDIYRKKFQAVQGGKIGIVVVPNSWYFPYSEKKEDKEAAVRAVEFLLGWFVQPLVSGEYPDSMQTRVKERLPKFTEKERMKVKGSYDYIGLNYYTTIYAAYKKKQPGDPTNYYTDQEVEFHTSKNGIPIGPQAGSDWLYIVPRGIYELLTYAKRQYNDPIIYITENGVDEKNKQQLGPDKTESEGKKDKVLPISLLLKDDYRIKYHQQHLAYVKRAIDKDKVNVKGYAVWSIFDNYEWAAGYTVRFGMYFVDYLNGLTRYPKKSVFWYMNFLNKKKLPGPRDREMMEVEEVEEEEKAGKRKQNRTKSTQELWEIFAINDVLSSKLKLHDDPKRVRVQLKMKIEAENKTPKPRMSSCMIKVASTLVYVNMRAPTCQHSPLKQECGGRGVDQIFM
;
A
#
# COMPACT_ATOMS: atom_id res chain seq x y z
N MET A 1 -21.06 31.65 -0.69
CA MET A 1 -22.33 31.03 -0.28
C MET A 1 -22.09 29.56 0.02
N ALA A 2 -22.25 29.13 1.27
CA ALA A 2 -22.05 27.74 1.67
C ALA A 2 -23.25 26.90 1.22
N SER A 3 -23.11 26.25 0.05
CA SER A 3 -24.05 25.24 -0.43
C SER A 3 -23.98 24.01 0.49
N SER A 4 -25.13 23.61 1.03
CA SER A 4 -25.28 22.53 2.01
C SER A 4 -24.72 21.21 1.47
N VAL A 5 -23.61 20.74 2.05
CA VAL A 5 -23.20 19.34 1.93
C VAL A 5 -24.31 18.49 2.52
N SER A 6 -24.88 17.58 1.74
CA SER A 6 -25.83 16.57 2.23
C SER A 6 -25.07 15.59 3.13
N MET A 7 -24.88 15.98 4.39
CA MET A 7 -24.19 15.21 5.42
C MET A 7 -25.14 14.23 6.15
N ALA A 8 -26.11 13.66 5.44
CA ALA A 8 -27.03 12.69 6.02
C ALA A 8 -26.31 11.37 6.34
N VAL A 9 -26.75 10.72 7.44
CA VAL A 9 -26.33 9.42 7.98
C VAL A 9 -25.93 8.42 6.87
N PRO A 10 -24.88 7.59 7.05
CA PRO A 10 -24.48 6.59 6.05
C PRO A 10 -25.70 5.75 5.64
N GLU A 11 -26.03 5.80 4.35
CA GLU A 11 -27.05 4.94 3.77
C GLU A 11 -26.52 3.50 3.87
N VAL A 12 -27.37 2.54 4.24
CA VAL A 12 -26.96 1.13 4.32
C VAL A 12 -26.49 0.71 2.92
N VAL A 13 -25.18 0.51 2.76
CA VAL A 13 -24.60 0.12 1.47
C VAL A 13 -25.02 -1.34 1.20
N PRO A 14 -25.74 -1.62 0.10
CA PRO A 14 -26.09 -2.99 -0.26
C PRO A 14 -24.85 -3.88 -0.30
N TYR A 15 -24.98 -5.13 0.16
CA TYR A 15 -23.86 -6.05 0.24
C TYR A 15 -23.13 -6.21 -1.11
N ASP A 16 -23.92 -6.27 -2.19
CA ASP A 16 -23.50 -6.47 -3.58
C ASP A 16 -23.23 -5.16 -4.35
N PHE A 17 -23.18 -4.02 -3.68
CA PHE A 17 -23.00 -2.73 -4.34
C PHE A 17 -21.65 -2.67 -5.09
N GLY A 18 -21.72 -2.46 -6.41
CA GLY A 18 -20.55 -2.44 -7.28
C GLY A 18 -20.06 -3.80 -7.77
N ARG A 19 -20.74 -4.92 -7.42
CA ARG A 19 -20.27 -6.28 -7.79
C ARG A 19 -20.11 -6.50 -9.29
N HIS A 20 -20.96 -5.85 -10.08
CA HIS A 20 -21.07 -6.01 -11.53
C HIS A 20 -20.25 -4.97 -12.32
N LEU A 21 -19.57 -4.05 -11.63
CA LEU A 21 -18.75 -3.06 -12.31
C LEU A 21 -17.56 -3.75 -12.99
N THR A 22 -17.25 -3.23 -14.16
CA THR A 22 -16.10 -3.60 -14.98
C THR A 22 -15.35 -2.33 -15.36
N ARG A 23 -14.14 -2.48 -15.91
CA ARG A 23 -13.42 -1.33 -16.47
C ARG A 23 -14.21 -0.57 -17.54
N HIS A 24 -15.13 -1.23 -18.25
CA HIS A 24 -15.89 -0.63 -19.34
C HIS A 24 -16.97 0.35 -18.87
N ASP A 25 -17.31 0.29 -17.58
CA ASP A 25 -18.20 1.27 -16.97
C ASP A 25 -17.50 2.61 -16.74
N PHE A 26 -16.17 2.65 -16.72
CA PHE A 26 -15.39 3.87 -16.52
C PHE A 26 -15.10 4.58 -17.85
N PRO A 27 -14.89 5.91 -17.84
CA PRO A 27 -14.61 6.66 -19.06
C PRO A 27 -13.39 6.11 -19.83
N THR A 28 -13.40 6.25 -21.15
CA THR A 28 -12.22 5.95 -21.98
C THR A 28 -11.01 6.74 -21.48
N GLY A 29 -9.88 6.05 -21.33
CA GLY A 29 -8.64 6.64 -20.79
C GLY A 29 -8.58 6.72 -19.25
N PHE A 30 -9.59 6.21 -18.53
CA PHE A 30 -9.49 6.04 -17.07
C PHE A 30 -8.41 5.00 -16.75
N LEU A 31 -7.43 5.39 -15.93
CA LEU A 31 -6.26 4.57 -15.62
C LEU A 31 -6.52 3.71 -14.38
N PHE A 32 -6.25 2.41 -14.50
CA PHE A 32 -6.24 1.50 -13.37
C PHE A 32 -4.82 1.04 -13.06
N GLY A 33 -4.45 1.04 -11.79
CA GLY A 33 -3.08 0.80 -11.36
C GLY A 33 -2.96 0.19 -9.99
N GLY A 34 -1.72 0.05 -9.55
CA GLY A 34 -1.38 -0.23 -8.16
C GLY A 34 -0.20 0.60 -7.69
N ALA A 35 -0.04 0.70 -6.38
CA ALA A 35 0.96 1.55 -5.76
C ALA A 35 1.82 0.81 -4.71
N THR A 36 3.06 1.29 -4.54
CA THR A 36 4.03 0.93 -3.49
C THR A 36 4.89 2.15 -3.13
N SER A 37 5.73 2.01 -2.10
CA SER A 37 6.77 2.99 -1.78
C SER A 37 8.13 2.31 -1.51
N ALA A 38 9.22 3.02 -1.80
CA ALA A 38 10.58 2.51 -1.81
C ALA A 38 10.95 1.79 -0.51
N TYR A 39 10.82 2.46 0.64
CA TYR A 39 11.21 1.89 1.93
C TYR A 39 10.37 0.66 2.30
N GLN A 40 9.12 0.61 1.85
CA GLN A 40 8.21 -0.48 2.19
C GLN A 40 8.48 -1.76 1.39
N VAL A 41 9.02 -1.64 0.16
CA VAL A 41 9.18 -2.79 -0.75
C VAL A 41 10.61 -3.11 -1.19
N GLU A 42 11.48 -2.10 -1.37
CA GLU A 42 12.78 -2.30 -2.04
C GLU A 42 13.72 -3.21 -1.25
N GLY A 43 13.91 -2.92 0.03
CA GLY A 43 15.00 -3.53 0.80
C GLY A 43 16.35 -3.07 0.30
N ALA A 44 17.34 -3.98 0.37
CA ALA A 44 18.70 -3.72 -0.07
C ALA A 44 19.25 -2.39 0.50
N TYR A 45 18.99 -2.17 1.79
CA TYR A 45 19.12 -0.85 2.43
C TYR A 45 20.56 -0.30 2.44
N ASN A 46 21.55 -1.19 2.40
CA ASN A 46 22.98 -0.87 2.39
C ASN A 46 23.69 -1.44 1.14
N VAL A 47 22.95 -1.68 0.05
CA VAL A 47 23.48 -2.23 -1.20
C VAL A 47 23.53 -1.14 -2.27
N GLY A 48 24.54 -1.24 -3.14
CA GLY A 48 24.70 -0.40 -4.32
C GLY A 48 24.87 1.08 -4.00
N GLY A 49 25.62 1.40 -2.93
CA GLY A 49 25.94 2.77 -2.53
C GLY A 49 24.81 3.57 -1.89
N ARG A 50 23.64 2.96 -1.60
CA ARG A 50 22.53 3.63 -0.92
C ARG A 50 22.91 4.10 0.49
N GLY A 51 22.58 5.36 0.81
CA GLY A 51 22.70 5.92 2.16
C GLY A 51 21.51 5.58 3.08
N MET A 52 21.65 5.82 4.38
CA MET A 52 20.55 5.58 5.34
C MET A 52 19.49 6.67 5.28
N THR A 53 18.22 6.26 5.38
CA THR A 53 17.09 7.16 5.63
C THR A 53 16.84 7.30 7.13
N ASN A 54 16.00 8.26 7.50
CA ASN A 54 15.42 8.38 8.83
C ASN A 54 14.72 7.09 9.28
N TRP A 55 14.05 6.38 8.37
CA TRP A 55 13.36 5.13 8.65
C TRP A 55 14.30 3.94 8.86
N ASP A 56 15.42 3.87 8.13
CA ASP A 56 16.48 2.90 8.39
C ASP A 56 16.94 3.03 9.85
N ALA A 57 17.27 4.27 10.26
CA ALA A 57 17.68 4.54 11.64
C ALA A 57 16.58 4.20 12.66
N TRP A 58 15.34 4.65 12.40
CA TRP A 58 14.20 4.46 13.31
C TRP A 58 13.87 3.00 13.58
N SER A 59 13.75 2.19 12.52
CA SER A 59 13.36 0.78 12.65
C SER A 59 14.45 -0.10 13.27
N LEU A 60 15.70 0.35 13.25
CA LEU A 60 16.83 -0.32 13.88
C LEU A 60 17.05 0.09 15.36
N MET A 61 16.35 1.11 15.86
CA MET A 61 16.48 1.56 17.26
C MET A 61 16.15 0.47 18.27
N LYS A 62 16.80 0.57 19.44
CA LYS A 62 16.55 -0.25 20.64
C LYS A 62 16.41 0.66 21.86
N PRO A 63 15.31 0.59 22.64
CA PRO A 63 14.13 -0.27 22.47
C PRO A 63 13.38 -0.01 21.14
N GLY A 64 12.64 -1.01 20.67
CA GLY A 64 12.07 -1.02 19.32
C GLY A 64 10.95 0.01 19.12
N LYS A 65 10.98 0.69 17.97
CA LYS A 65 9.95 1.65 17.51
C LYS A 65 8.95 1.08 16.50
N VAL A 66 8.97 -0.24 16.32
CA VAL A 66 8.14 -0.99 15.39
C VAL A 66 7.51 -2.16 16.15
N LEU A 67 6.22 -2.40 15.97
CA LEU A 67 5.42 -3.29 16.82
C LEU A 67 5.94 -4.73 16.86
N ASP A 68 6.32 -5.29 15.72
CA ASP A 68 6.91 -6.63 15.62
C ASP A 68 8.44 -6.62 15.73
N GLY A 69 9.05 -5.46 15.99
CA GLY A 69 10.50 -5.27 15.98
C GLY A 69 11.16 -5.40 14.60
N GLY A 70 10.37 -5.52 13.53
CA GLY A 70 10.83 -5.62 12.16
C GLY A 70 11.36 -4.31 11.58
N ASN A 71 11.93 -4.39 10.37
CA ASN A 71 12.52 -3.25 9.66
C ASN A 71 12.38 -3.40 8.14
N GLY A 72 12.70 -2.32 7.42
CA GLY A 72 12.70 -2.27 5.96
C GLY A 72 14.03 -2.69 5.31
N CYS A 73 14.99 -3.26 6.06
CA CYS A 73 16.32 -3.55 5.53
C CYS A 73 16.28 -4.51 4.34
N ARG A 74 15.42 -5.53 4.43
CA ARG A 74 15.12 -6.47 3.35
C ARG A 74 13.77 -6.21 2.69
N ALA A 75 12.78 -5.70 3.43
CA ALA A 75 11.42 -5.50 2.93
C ALA A 75 10.88 -6.77 2.23
N ILE A 76 10.31 -6.62 1.04
CA ILE A 76 9.98 -7.75 0.16
C ILE A 76 11.04 -8.00 -0.91
N ASP A 77 12.19 -7.34 -0.79
CA ASP A 77 13.33 -7.48 -1.70
C ASP A 77 12.96 -7.15 -3.15
N HIS A 78 12.11 -6.14 -3.35
CA HIS A 78 11.70 -5.65 -4.67
C HIS A 78 12.91 -5.18 -5.49
N TYR A 79 13.99 -4.74 -4.82
CA TYR A 79 15.24 -4.34 -5.48
C TYR A 79 15.84 -5.46 -6.35
N HIS A 80 15.85 -6.70 -5.85
CA HIS A 80 16.38 -7.84 -6.61
C HIS A 80 15.30 -8.57 -7.42
N ASN A 81 14.02 -8.46 -7.02
CA ASN A 81 12.90 -9.21 -7.63
C ASN A 81 12.06 -8.39 -8.62
N ILE A 82 12.52 -7.18 -9.00
CA ILE A 82 11.72 -6.24 -9.81
C ILE A 82 11.20 -6.86 -11.12
N LYS A 83 12.00 -7.71 -11.78
CA LYS A 83 11.60 -8.37 -13.02
C LYS A 83 10.40 -9.32 -12.82
N GLU A 84 10.38 -10.05 -11.72
CA GLU A 84 9.25 -10.93 -11.38
C GLU A 84 8.04 -10.09 -10.97
N ASP A 85 8.25 -9.07 -10.15
CA ASP A 85 7.16 -8.22 -9.68
C ASP A 85 6.48 -7.46 -10.84
N VAL A 86 7.23 -6.93 -11.82
CA VAL A 86 6.68 -6.31 -13.04
C VAL A 86 5.92 -7.33 -13.90
N LYS A 87 6.41 -8.57 -13.99
CA LYS A 87 5.67 -9.63 -14.69
C LYS A 87 4.32 -9.90 -14.02
N LEU A 88 4.28 -10.00 -12.70
CA LEU A 88 3.03 -10.19 -11.95
C LEU A 88 2.08 -9.01 -12.14
N MET A 89 2.58 -7.79 -12.15
CA MET A 89 1.78 -6.60 -12.48
C MET A 89 1.17 -6.67 -13.88
N LYS A 90 1.97 -7.06 -14.88
CA LYS A 90 1.50 -7.24 -16.26
C LYS A 90 0.42 -8.31 -16.35
N ASP A 91 0.65 -9.46 -15.71
CA ASP A 91 -0.29 -10.57 -15.66
C ASP A 91 -1.60 -10.16 -14.96
N MET A 92 -1.52 -9.32 -13.92
CA MET A 92 -2.69 -8.73 -13.24
C MET A 92 -3.47 -7.75 -14.15
N GLY A 93 -2.82 -7.16 -15.16
CA GLY A 93 -3.44 -6.30 -16.17
C GLY A 93 -3.49 -4.81 -15.84
N ILE A 94 -2.69 -4.34 -14.87
CA ILE A 94 -2.63 -2.91 -14.53
C ILE A 94 -2.00 -2.07 -15.64
N GLU A 95 -2.42 -0.82 -15.72
CA GLU A 95 -1.99 0.13 -16.75
C GLU A 95 -1.02 1.17 -16.21
N THR A 96 -0.99 1.37 -14.89
CA THR A 96 -0.06 2.28 -14.21
C THR A 96 0.55 1.61 -12.99
N TYR A 97 1.83 1.85 -12.75
CA TYR A 97 2.48 1.49 -11.49
C TYR A 97 3.02 2.75 -10.82
N ARG A 98 2.45 3.08 -9.65
CA ARG A 98 2.91 4.17 -8.83
C ARG A 98 3.94 3.66 -7.83
N PHE A 99 5.18 4.12 -7.95
CA PHE A 99 6.27 3.81 -7.02
C PHE A 99 6.87 5.11 -6.47
N SER A 100 7.76 5.01 -5.48
CA SER A 100 8.60 6.13 -5.08
C SER A 100 10.06 5.88 -5.38
N ILE A 101 10.80 6.94 -5.65
CA ILE A 101 12.26 6.93 -5.81
C ILE A 101 12.85 7.20 -4.44
N SER A 102 13.81 6.39 -4.00
CA SER A 102 14.45 6.58 -2.71
C SER A 102 15.50 7.67 -2.78
N TRP A 103 15.32 8.75 -2.00
CA TRP A 103 16.24 9.89 -2.02
C TRP A 103 17.68 9.43 -1.74
N THR A 104 17.88 8.61 -0.71
CA THR A 104 19.22 8.14 -0.33
C THR A 104 19.81 7.10 -1.27
N ARG A 105 19.00 6.51 -2.16
CA ARG A 105 19.51 5.64 -3.22
C ARG A 105 20.07 6.46 -4.38
N ILE A 106 19.51 7.65 -4.65
CA ILE A 106 20.00 8.58 -5.70
C ILE A 106 21.11 9.50 -5.19
N LEU A 107 20.92 10.09 -4.00
CA LEU A 107 21.87 10.98 -3.32
C LEU A 107 22.15 10.42 -1.92
N PRO A 108 23.18 9.58 -1.74
CA PRO A 108 23.44 8.90 -0.47
C PRO A 108 23.66 9.84 0.72
N GLY A 109 24.31 10.99 0.51
CA GLY A 109 24.46 12.03 1.53
C GLY A 109 23.31 13.05 1.56
N GLY A 110 22.25 12.85 0.78
CA GLY A 110 21.08 13.73 0.68
C GLY A 110 21.29 14.98 -0.18
N GLN A 111 22.50 15.56 -0.17
CA GLN A 111 22.84 16.74 -0.97
C GLN A 111 23.49 16.36 -2.30
N LEU A 112 23.25 17.16 -3.35
CA LEU A 112 23.89 16.96 -4.66
C LEU A 112 25.43 17.02 -4.60
N SER A 113 25.98 17.85 -3.70
CA SER A 113 27.42 17.98 -3.43
C SER A 113 28.08 16.67 -2.98
N THR A 114 27.30 15.74 -2.43
CA THR A 114 27.80 14.42 -1.98
C THR A 114 27.89 13.38 -3.09
N GLY A 115 27.49 13.76 -4.32
CA GLY A 115 27.56 12.91 -5.50
C GLY A 115 26.28 12.16 -5.80
N VAL A 116 26.03 11.94 -7.09
CA VAL A 116 24.93 11.10 -7.57
C VAL A 116 25.39 9.65 -7.62
N ASN A 117 24.63 8.77 -6.97
CA ASN A 117 24.88 7.34 -7.00
C ASN A 117 24.40 6.72 -8.32
N LYS A 118 25.33 6.40 -9.21
CA LYS A 118 25.04 5.83 -10.53
C LYS A 118 24.37 4.46 -10.46
N GLU A 119 24.66 3.64 -9.45
CA GLU A 119 24.01 2.33 -9.29
C GLU A 119 22.54 2.48 -8.90
N GLY A 120 22.23 3.44 -8.02
CA GLY A 120 20.85 3.80 -7.70
C GLY A 120 20.09 4.31 -8.91
N VAL A 121 20.70 5.21 -9.71
CA VAL A 121 20.12 5.68 -10.97
C VAL A 121 19.89 4.51 -11.95
N LYS A 122 20.84 3.58 -12.06
CA LYS A 122 20.70 2.39 -12.91
C LYS A 122 19.51 1.52 -12.47
N PHE A 123 19.34 1.28 -11.17
CA PHE A 123 18.22 0.48 -10.66
C PHE A 123 16.85 1.05 -11.10
N TYR A 124 16.63 2.35 -10.92
CA TYR A 124 15.37 2.96 -11.34
C TYR A 124 15.21 3.00 -12.87
N ASN A 125 16.29 3.21 -13.63
CA ASN A 125 16.26 3.08 -15.09
C ASN A 125 15.81 1.68 -15.52
N ASP A 126 16.48 0.63 -15.01
CA ASP A 126 16.13 -0.76 -15.33
C ASP A 126 14.67 -1.07 -14.98
N MET A 127 14.19 -0.59 -13.83
CA MET A 127 12.79 -0.76 -13.43
C MET A 127 11.82 -0.02 -14.37
N ILE A 128 12.10 1.24 -14.71
CA ILE A 128 11.27 2.05 -15.61
C ILE A 128 11.20 1.40 -16.99
N ASP A 129 12.32 0.91 -17.51
CA ASP A 129 12.38 0.22 -18.80
C ASP A 129 11.54 -1.07 -18.77
N LEU A 130 11.67 -1.89 -17.70
CA LEU A 130 10.85 -3.08 -17.52
C LEU A 130 9.34 -2.77 -17.49
N LEU A 131 8.93 -1.67 -16.83
CA LEU A 131 7.53 -1.24 -16.78
C LEU A 131 7.01 -0.86 -18.17
N ILE A 132 7.79 -0.07 -18.92
CA ILE A 132 7.42 0.35 -20.27
C ILE A 132 7.35 -0.84 -21.23
N GLU A 133 8.31 -1.76 -21.17
CA GLU A 133 8.30 -3.02 -21.92
C GLU A 133 7.08 -3.90 -21.58
N ALA A 134 6.61 -3.82 -20.33
CA ALA A 134 5.40 -4.49 -19.88
C ALA A 134 4.10 -3.78 -20.31
N GLY A 135 4.19 -2.55 -20.86
CA GLY A 135 3.05 -1.71 -21.21
C GLY A 135 2.39 -1.05 -19.99
N ILE A 136 3.17 -0.83 -18.93
CA ILE A 136 2.74 -0.23 -17.67
C ILE A 136 3.35 1.17 -17.57
N GLU A 137 2.52 2.20 -17.48
CA GLU A 137 2.98 3.58 -17.36
C GLU A 137 3.56 3.85 -15.95
N PRO A 138 4.82 4.30 -15.85
CA PRO A 138 5.45 4.61 -14.56
C PRO A 138 4.91 5.93 -13.98
N VAL A 139 4.46 5.88 -12.72
CA VAL A 139 4.08 7.07 -11.94
C VAL A 139 5.07 7.25 -10.79
N ALA A 140 6.01 8.18 -10.91
CA ALA A 140 7.11 8.30 -9.96
C ALA A 140 6.81 9.34 -8.86
N THR A 141 6.87 8.89 -7.61
CA THR A 141 6.82 9.73 -6.42
C THR A 141 8.23 10.10 -5.98
N ILE A 142 8.56 11.40 -5.94
CA ILE A 142 9.89 11.89 -5.57
C ILE A 142 10.17 11.62 -4.09
N PHE A 143 9.23 11.91 -3.19
CA PHE A 143 9.42 11.74 -1.75
C PHE A 143 8.27 11.00 -1.07
N HIS A 144 8.62 9.98 -0.31
CA HIS A 144 7.68 9.15 0.43
C HIS A 144 8.23 8.81 1.83
N PHE A 145 8.35 9.85 2.66
CA PHE A 145 8.74 9.80 4.09
C PHE A 145 10.19 9.41 4.37
N ASP A 146 10.96 9.07 3.34
CA ASP A 146 12.31 8.50 3.41
C ASP A 146 13.40 9.58 3.40
N THR A 147 13.30 10.52 4.35
CA THR A 147 14.24 11.64 4.48
C THR A 147 15.67 11.10 4.70
N PRO A 148 16.69 11.57 3.96
CA PRO A 148 18.06 11.18 4.21
C PRO A 148 18.48 11.43 5.67
N ARG A 149 19.07 10.43 6.31
CA ARG A 149 19.52 10.53 7.70
C ARG A 149 20.55 11.64 7.88
N SER A 150 21.43 11.83 6.90
CA SER A 150 22.42 12.91 6.88
C SER A 150 21.79 14.29 7.03
N LEU A 151 20.70 14.58 6.29
CA LEU A 151 19.99 15.87 6.37
C LEU A 151 19.24 16.03 7.69
N GLN A 152 18.74 14.91 8.24
CA GLN A 152 18.14 14.90 9.58
C GLN A 152 19.17 15.24 10.65
N ASP A 153 20.39 14.70 10.56
CA ASP A 153 21.46 14.95 11.53
C ASP A 153 22.08 16.34 11.37
N GLU A 154 22.31 16.79 10.13
CA GLU A 154 22.96 18.07 9.84
C GLU A 154 22.09 19.26 10.25
N TYR A 155 20.79 19.20 9.97
CA TYR A 155 19.91 20.34 10.15
C TYR A 155 18.48 20.03 10.54
N LYS A 156 18.20 18.82 11.03
CA LYS A 156 16.86 18.40 11.46
C LYS A 156 15.86 18.29 10.30
N GLY A 157 16.34 18.01 9.09
CA GLY A 157 15.51 17.67 7.94
C GLY A 157 14.49 18.77 7.62
N PHE A 158 13.19 18.42 7.64
CA PHE A 158 12.12 19.34 7.26
C PHE A 158 11.83 20.47 8.26
N LEU A 159 12.50 20.50 9.42
CA LEU A 159 12.41 21.64 10.35
C LEU A 159 13.24 22.84 9.88
N ASP A 160 14.23 22.65 9.01
CA ASP A 160 15.09 23.71 8.50
C ASP A 160 14.81 23.99 7.03
N ARG A 161 14.80 25.29 6.69
CA ARG A 161 14.46 25.79 5.35
C ARG A 161 15.44 25.34 4.27
N ARG A 162 16.67 24.95 4.62
CA ARG A 162 17.66 24.37 3.69
C ARG A 162 17.12 23.17 2.92
N ILE A 163 16.20 22.39 3.52
CA ILE A 163 15.57 21.23 2.88
C ILE A 163 14.91 21.57 1.53
N VAL A 164 14.40 22.79 1.35
CA VAL A 164 13.73 23.24 0.12
C VAL A 164 14.69 23.25 -1.06
N HIS A 165 15.93 23.66 -0.81
CA HIS A 165 16.98 23.65 -1.83
C HIS A 165 17.41 22.22 -2.17
N ASP A 166 17.69 21.41 -1.15
CA ASP A 166 18.21 20.05 -1.36
C ASP A 166 17.16 19.13 -1.97
N PHE A 167 15.90 19.27 -1.58
CA PHE A 167 14.78 18.61 -2.24
C PHE A 167 14.65 19.02 -3.71
N GLY A 168 14.79 20.32 -4.00
CA GLY A 168 14.76 20.83 -5.37
C GLY A 168 15.86 20.23 -6.25
N ASN A 169 17.08 20.10 -5.71
CA ASN A 169 18.20 19.47 -6.42
C ASN A 169 17.96 17.97 -6.63
N TYR A 170 17.46 17.26 -5.62
CA TYR A 170 17.09 15.86 -5.75
C TYR A 170 16.01 15.64 -6.82
N ALA A 171 14.94 16.44 -6.80
CA ALA A 171 13.90 16.39 -7.81
C ALA A 171 14.45 16.69 -9.21
N GLU A 172 15.35 17.67 -9.35
CA GLU A 172 16.00 17.99 -10.63
C GLU A 172 16.85 16.83 -11.17
N VAL A 173 17.55 16.09 -10.30
CA VAL A 173 18.24 14.85 -10.70
C VAL A 173 17.22 13.86 -11.24
N CYS A 174 16.14 13.57 -10.51
CA CYS A 174 15.12 12.63 -10.97
C CYS A 174 14.50 13.03 -12.33
N PHE A 175 14.17 14.31 -12.53
CA PHE A 175 13.62 14.77 -13.80
C PHE A 175 14.60 14.61 -14.96
N ARG A 176 15.89 14.88 -14.72
CA ARG A 176 16.92 14.74 -15.74
C ARG A 176 17.18 13.28 -16.10
N GLU A 177 17.30 12.40 -15.10
CA GLU A 177 17.68 11.00 -15.33
C GLU A 177 16.52 10.14 -15.87
N PHE A 178 15.26 10.48 -15.53
CA PHE A 178 14.11 9.60 -15.81
C PHE A 178 12.97 10.24 -16.59
N GLY A 179 12.94 11.57 -16.73
CA GLY A 179 11.79 12.28 -17.31
C GLY A 179 11.63 12.15 -18.83
N ASP A 180 12.63 11.59 -19.51
CA ASP A 180 12.50 11.15 -20.89
C ASP A 180 11.42 10.05 -21.03
N ARG A 181 11.25 9.21 -20.00
CA ARG A 181 10.29 8.09 -19.94
C ARG A 181 9.15 8.30 -18.95
N VAL A 182 9.41 8.88 -17.78
CA VAL A 182 8.38 9.14 -16.75
C VAL A 182 7.61 10.41 -17.08
N LYS A 183 6.31 10.26 -17.35
CA LYS A 183 5.40 11.38 -17.70
C LYS A 183 4.46 11.79 -16.58
N PHE A 184 4.48 11.09 -15.45
CA PHE A 184 3.57 11.32 -14.34
C PHE A 184 4.36 11.42 -13.04
N TRP A 185 4.50 12.65 -12.53
CA TRP A 185 5.35 12.97 -11.38
C TRP A 185 4.55 13.39 -10.16
N VAL A 186 4.75 12.69 -9.04
CA VAL A 186 4.26 13.11 -7.72
C VAL A 186 5.43 13.69 -6.93
N THR A 187 5.34 14.93 -6.46
CA THR A 187 6.44 15.50 -5.64
C THR A 187 6.50 14.88 -4.26
N VAL A 188 5.37 14.85 -3.55
CA VAL A 188 5.29 14.48 -2.13
C VAL A 188 4.06 13.62 -1.96
N ASN A 189 4.23 12.50 -1.26
CA ASN A 189 3.14 11.66 -0.77
C ASN A 189 2.77 12.05 0.66
N GLU A 190 1.46 12.17 0.93
CA GLU A 190 0.85 12.22 2.26
C GLU A 190 1.57 13.15 3.26
N PRO A 191 1.79 14.43 2.91
CA PRO A 191 2.55 15.34 3.76
C PRO A 191 1.87 15.57 5.13
N SER A 192 0.54 15.47 5.20
CA SER A 192 -0.24 15.52 6.44
C SER A 192 0.13 14.36 7.39
N THR A 193 0.19 13.13 6.89
CA THR A 193 0.57 11.95 7.68
C THR A 193 2.02 12.02 8.16
N TYR A 194 2.95 12.37 7.25
CA TYR A 194 4.36 12.58 7.62
C TYR A 194 4.50 13.57 8.78
N THR A 195 3.80 14.69 8.65
CA THR A 195 3.88 15.79 9.62
C THR A 195 3.25 15.41 10.96
N VAL A 196 2.03 14.87 10.95
CA VAL A 196 1.30 14.54 12.20
C VAL A 196 1.97 13.39 12.94
N LEU A 197 2.35 12.31 12.24
CA LEU A 197 2.94 11.16 12.93
C LEU A 197 4.39 11.42 13.37
N GLY A 198 5.12 12.26 12.64
CA GLY A 198 6.53 12.58 12.95
C GLY A 198 6.73 13.70 13.97
N TYR A 199 5.81 14.68 14.04
CA TYR A 199 6.00 15.94 14.77
C TYR A 199 4.82 16.33 15.70
N VAL A 200 3.75 15.53 15.75
CA VAL A 200 2.67 15.66 16.75
C VAL A 200 2.66 14.43 17.66
N ASN A 201 2.55 13.25 17.06
CA ASN A 201 2.40 11.99 17.81
C ASN A 201 3.76 11.37 18.19
N GLY A 202 4.81 11.68 17.43
CA GLY A 202 6.13 11.08 17.55
C GLY A 202 6.17 9.57 17.34
N THR A 203 5.21 9.01 16.61
CA THR A 203 5.13 7.57 16.29
C THR A 203 5.90 7.22 15.01
N PHE A 204 6.23 8.22 14.18
CA PHE A 204 7.09 8.12 13.01
C PHE A 204 8.38 8.92 13.25
N PRO A 205 9.50 8.62 12.55
CA PRO A 205 10.69 9.45 12.64
C PRO A 205 10.41 10.91 12.24
N PRO A 206 10.99 11.90 12.93
CA PRO A 206 12.07 11.77 13.93
C PRO A 206 11.59 11.44 15.36
N GLY A 207 10.30 11.20 15.58
CA GLY A 207 9.75 10.91 16.91
C GLY A 207 9.58 12.16 17.77
N HIS A 208 9.32 13.31 17.14
CA HIS A 208 9.03 14.56 17.82
C HIS A 208 7.52 14.67 18.14
N GLY A 209 7.17 15.32 19.24
CA GLY A 209 5.77 15.56 19.57
C GLY A 209 5.50 15.70 21.06
N SER A 210 4.28 15.32 21.46
CA SER A 210 3.84 15.29 22.85
C SER A 210 3.15 13.97 23.16
N PRO A 211 3.26 13.44 24.40
CA PRO A 211 2.64 12.17 24.75
C PRO A 211 1.10 12.28 24.64
N PRO A 212 0.38 11.16 24.41
CA PRO A 212 -1.08 11.19 24.24
C PRO A 212 -1.84 11.92 25.36
N SER A 213 -1.36 11.85 26.61
CA SER A 213 -1.94 12.57 27.75
C SER A 213 -1.86 14.10 27.62
N GLU A 214 -0.91 14.62 26.85
CA GLU A 214 -0.67 16.05 26.60
C GLU A 214 -1.19 16.51 25.23
N LEU A 215 -1.70 15.59 24.40
CA LEU A 215 -2.36 15.95 23.15
C LEU A 215 -3.79 16.46 23.38
N GLY A 216 -4.38 16.15 24.54
CA GLY A 216 -5.70 16.67 24.96
C GLY A 216 -6.85 15.93 24.30
N LEU A 217 -7.69 16.67 23.55
CA LEU A 217 -8.92 16.18 22.89
C LEU A 217 -8.77 14.80 22.25
N ARG A 218 -9.87 14.03 22.18
CA ARG A 218 -9.86 12.74 21.47
C ARG A 218 -9.48 12.95 20.01
N PHE A 219 -8.22 12.64 19.70
CA PHE A 219 -7.62 12.82 18.38
C PHE A 219 -7.80 11.58 17.50
N VAL A 220 -7.49 11.72 16.21
CA VAL A 220 -7.52 10.58 15.29
C VAL A 220 -6.32 9.68 15.56
N ASN A 221 -6.56 8.46 16.02
CA ASN A 221 -5.51 7.45 16.18
C ASN A 221 -5.12 6.80 14.84
N TYR A 222 -4.99 7.60 13.78
CA TYR A 222 -4.72 7.15 12.41
C TYR A 222 -3.30 6.63 12.30
N ARG A 223 -3.11 5.38 11.87
CA ARG A 223 -1.79 4.71 11.75
C ARG A 223 -0.90 4.78 13.00
N ASN A 224 -1.49 5.10 14.16
CA ASN A 224 -0.80 5.02 15.44
C ASN A 224 -0.86 3.58 15.95
N VAL A 225 0.31 3.04 16.28
CA VAL A 225 0.45 1.67 16.71
C VAL A 225 0.66 1.63 18.21
N ARG A 226 -0.17 0.84 18.91
CA ARG A 226 -0.04 0.64 20.37
C ARG A 226 1.00 -0.44 20.64
N GLY A 227 1.72 -0.31 21.75
CA GLY A 227 2.69 -1.33 22.19
C GLY A 227 4.10 -1.17 21.64
N ILE A 228 4.40 -0.07 20.93
CA ILE A 228 5.76 0.36 20.64
C ILE A 228 6.28 1.27 21.76
N ASP A 229 7.61 1.41 21.88
CA ASP A 229 8.21 2.33 22.84
C ASP A 229 7.72 3.78 22.60
N PRO A 230 7.02 4.41 23.56
CA PRO A 230 6.43 5.73 23.40
C PRO A 230 7.43 6.88 23.60
N THR A 231 8.73 6.58 23.80
CA THR A 231 9.76 7.62 24.01
C THR A 231 9.77 8.64 22.87
N LEU A 232 9.59 9.91 23.20
CA LEU A 232 9.69 11.04 22.28
C LEU A 232 11.10 11.61 22.32
N TYR A 233 11.58 12.09 21.18
CA TYR A 233 12.91 12.68 21.04
C TYR A 233 12.84 14.21 21.00
N GLY A 234 11.93 14.78 21.82
CA GLY A 234 11.68 16.21 21.94
C GLY A 234 10.62 16.71 20.96
N GLY A 235 10.80 17.94 20.51
CA GLY A 235 9.89 18.63 19.60
C GLY A 235 8.81 19.45 20.28
N ASN A 236 7.98 20.11 19.47
CA ASN A 236 6.90 20.96 19.95
C ASN A 236 5.67 20.83 19.03
N ALA A 237 4.69 20.06 19.47
CA ALA A 237 3.44 19.80 18.74
C ALA A 237 2.58 21.06 18.46
N ALA A 238 2.93 22.21 19.05
CA ALA A 238 2.30 23.50 18.77
C ALA A 238 2.90 24.26 17.58
N THR A 239 4.13 23.96 17.17
CA THR A 239 4.88 24.78 16.19
C THR A 239 5.53 23.96 15.08
N GLU A 240 6.22 22.88 15.43
CA GLU A 240 6.95 22.04 14.48
C GLU A 240 6.09 21.49 13.34
N PRO A 241 4.86 20.99 13.57
CA PRO A 241 3.99 20.52 12.50
C PRO A 241 3.75 21.59 11.42
N TYR A 242 3.57 22.85 11.83
CA TYR A 242 3.31 23.96 10.92
C TYR A 242 4.56 24.38 10.14
N ILE A 243 5.74 24.30 10.75
CA ILE A 243 7.02 24.53 10.07
C ILE A 243 7.27 23.44 9.02
N VAL A 244 7.13 22.17 9.40
CA VAL A 244 7.36 21.03 8.51
C VAL A 244 6.40 21.05 7.33
N ALA A 245 5.10 21.26 7.57
CA ALA A 245 4.12 21.36 6.50
C ALA A 245 4.41 22.54 5.56
N HIS A 246 4.84 23.69 6.11
CA HIS A 246 5.24 24.84 5.30
C HIS A 246 6.42 24.51 4.39
N HIS A 247 7.48 23.89 4.91
CA HIS A 247 8.62 23.48 4.11
C HIS A 247 8.27 22.40 3.07
N LEU A 248 7.39 21.45 3.38
CA LEU A 248 6.89 20.47 2.40
C LEU A 248 6.16 21.14 1.23
N ILE A 249 5.33 22.16 1.50
CA ILE A 249 4.66 22.94 0.45
C ILE A 249 5.69 23.70 -0.40
N LEU A 250 6.70 24.30 0.23
CA LEU A 250 7.78 24.99 -0.49
C LEU A 250 8.64 24.02 -1.33
N CYS A 251 8.94 22.83 -0.81
CA CYS A 251 9.62 21.75 -1.54
C CYS A 251 8.82 21.36 -2.79
N HIS A 252 7.52 21.13 -2.63
CA HIS A 252 6.61 20.86 -3.76
C HIS A 252 6.65 21.99 -4.80
N ALA A 253 6.41 23.24 -4.38
CA ALA A 253 6.39 24.39 -5.29
C ALA A 253 7.75 24.59 -6.00
N LYS A 254 8.86 24.36 -5.30
CA LYS A 254 10.22 24.42 -5.87
C LYS A 254 10.44 23.36 -6.94
N ALA A 255 10.03 22.11 -6.69
CA ALA A 255 10.15 21.03 -7.68
C ALA A 255 9.27 21.28 -8.91
N VAL A 256 8.05 21.79 -8.73
CA VAL A 256 7.15 22.16 -9.84
C VAL A 256 7.73 23.30 -10.66
N ASP A 257 8.24 24.35 -10.01
CA ASP A 257 8.91 25.48 -10.68
C ASP A 257 10.09 25.01 -11.54
N ILE A 258 10.91 24.08 -11.01
CA ILE A 258 12.00 23.44 -11.76
C ILE A 258 11.47 22.65 -12.96
N TYR A 259 10.49 21.77 -12.74
CA TYR A 259 9.92 20.91 -13.78
C TYR A 259 9.35 21.74 -14.93
N ARG A 260 8.48 22.70 -14.64
CA ARG A 260 7.82 23.54 -15.63
C ARG A 260 8.81 24.37 -16.46
N LYS A 261 9.83 24.94 -15.82
CA LYS A 261 10.80 25.82 -16.48
C LYS A 261 11.85 25.09 -17.30
N LYS A 262 12.30 23.92 -16.83
CA LYS A 262 13.46 23.24 -17.43
C LYS A 262 13.10 21.99 -18.23
N PHE A 263 12.00 21.32 -17.90
CA PHE A 263 11.76 19.94 -18.37
C PHE A 263 10.42 19.76 -19.09
N GLN A 264 9.33 20.37 -18.60
CA GLN A 264 7.97 20.05 -19.05
C GLN A 264 7.76 20.27 -20.56
N ALA A 265 8.30 21.35 -21.12
CA ALA A 265 8.17 21.66 -22.55
C ALA A 265 8.78 20.59 -23.47
N VAL A 266 9.86 19.93 -23.02
CA VAL A 266 10.57 18.89 -23.79
C VAL A 266 10.05 17.49 -23.45
N GLN A 267 9.79 17.24 -22.17
CA GLN A 267 9.41 15.91 -21.69
C GLN A 267 7.91 15.61 -21.83
N GLY A 268 7.05 16.63 -21.87
CA GLY A 268 5.61 16.46 -22.07
C GLY A 268 4.87 15.77 -20.91
N GLY A 269 5.46 15.71 -19.72
CA GLY A 269 4.82 15.11 -18.55
C GLY A 269 4.00 16.11 -17.72
N LYS A 270 3.37 15.58 -16.68
CA LYS A 270 2.57 16.31 -15.70
C LYS A 270 3.09 16.08 -14.30
N ILE A 271 2.92 17.07 -13.44
CA ILE A 271 3.40 17.05 -12.06
C ILE A 271 2.30 17.46 -11.08
N GLY A 272 2.22 16.76 -9.95
CA GLY A 272 1.24 17.02 -8.91
C GLY A 272 1.72 16.62 -7.52
N ILE A 273 0.80 16.68 -6.57
CA ILE A 273 0.99 16.25 -5.19
C ILE A 273 -0.01 15.14 -4.85
N VAL A 274 0.37 14.23 -3.96
CA VAL A 274 -0.54 13.23 -3.40
C VAL A 274 -0.80 13.58 -1.95
N VAL A 275 -2.07 13.78 -1.61
CA VAL A 275 -2.51 14.15 -0.27
C VAL A 275 -3.48 13.11 0.27
N VAL A 276 -3.41 12.88 1.58
CA VAL A 276 -4.35 12.03 2.31
C VAL A 276 -5.10 12.89 3.32
N PRO A 277 -6.45 12.86 3.33
CA PRO A 277 -7.20 13.47 4.40
C PRO A 277 -7.21 12.60 5.67
N ASN A 278 -6.44 11.49 5.75
CA ASN A 278 -6.52 10.37 6.71
C ASN A 278 -7.89 9.66 6.69
N SER A 279 -8.98 10.41 6.78
CA SER A 279 -10.37 9.98 6.74
C SER A 279 -11.23 11.00 5.99
N TRP A 280 -12.40 10.59 5.50
CA TRP A 280 -13.52 11.53 5.43
C TRP A 280 -14.13 11.72 6.83
N TYR A 281 -14.82 12.85 7.06
CA TYR A 281 -15.43 13.16 8.35
C TYR A 281 -16.93 13.40 8.18
N PHE A 282 -17.75 12.51 8.75
CA PHE A 282 -19.17 12.79 8.92
C PHE A 282 -19.38 13.59 10.22
N PRO A 283 -20.34 14.52 10.26
CA PRO A 283 -20.66 15.21 11.50
C PRO A 283 -21.25 14.21 12.50
N TYR A 284 -20.86 14.34 13.77
CA TYR A 284 -21.34 13.44 14.82
C TYR A 284 -22.85 13.58 15.05
N SER A 285 -23.39 14.78 14.89
CA SER A 285 -24.83 15.07 14.96
C SER A 285 -25.29 16.09 13.92
N GLU A 286 -26.59 16.35 13.85
CA GLU A 286 -27.18 17.34 12.94
C GLU A 286 -26.92 18.79 13.36
N LYS A 287 -26.31 19.01 14.53
CA LYS A 287 -25.94 20.33 15.04
C LYS A 287 -25.04 21.05 14.04
N LYS A 288 -25.25 22.37 13.93
CA LYS A 288 -24.48 23.22 13.02
C LYS A 288 -22.98 23.17 13.35
N GLU A 289 -22.66 23.16 14.63
CA GLU A 289 -21.30 23.13 15.16
C GLU A 289 -20.55 21.86 14.76
N ASP A 290 -21.22 20.70 14.79
CA ASP A 290 -20.64 19.41 14.38
C ASP A 290 -20.43 19.35 12.86
N LYS A 291 -21.34 19.94 12.07
CA LYS A 291 -21.18 20.09 10.61
C LYS A 291 -19.98 20.97 10.28
N GLU A 292 -19.83 22.09 10.98
CA GLU A 292 -18.65 22.97 10.83
C GLU A 292 -17.37 22.29 11.31
N ALA A 293 -17.43 21.47 12.38
CA ALA A 293 -16.29 20.69 12.88
C ALA A 293 -15.83 19.63 11.87
N ALA A 294 -16.77 18.94 11.22
CA ALA A 294 -16.45 18.00 10.15
C ALA A 294 -15.74 18.67 8.98
N VAL A 295 -16.19 19.86 8.56
CA VAL A 295 -15.50 20.64 7.51
C VAL A 295 -14.10 21.07 7.97
N ARG A 296 -13.95 21.58 9.20
CA ARG A 296 -12.64 21.97 9.74
C ARG A 296 -11.66 20.80 9.80
N ALA A 297 -12.12 19.59 10.16
CA ALA A 297 -11.28 18.41 10.16
C ALA A 297 -10.71 18.09 8.77
N VAL A 298 -11.52 18.24 7.71
CA VAL A 298 -11.06 18.12 6.32
C VAL A 298 -10.07 19.23 5.98
N GLU A 299 -10.32 20.47 6.41
CA GLU A 299 -9.44 21.61 6.13
C GLU A 299 -8.06 21.49 6.79
N PHE A 300 -7.97 20.98 8.03
CA PHE A 300 -6.69 20.77 8.71
C PHE A 300 -5.87 19.60 8.16
N LEU A 301 -6.40 18.84 7.19
CA LEU A 301 -5.71 17.71 6.57
C LEU A 301 -5.58 17.88 5.06
N LEU A 302 -6.70 17.92 4.34
CA LEU A 302 -6.71 18.16 2.90
C LEU A 302 -6.41 19.63 2.58
N GLY A 303 -7.16 20.54 3.23
CA GLY A 303 -7.04 21.97 2.99
C GLY A 303 -5.66 22.52 3.33
N TRP A 304 -5.00 21.97 4.36
CA TRP A 304 -3.68 22.39 4.81
C TRP A 304 -2.64 22.38 3.70
N PHE A 305 -2.74 21.40 2.78
CA PHE A 305 -1.82 21.25 1.66
C PHE A 305 -2.42 21.66 0.32
N VAL A 306 -3.72 21.46 0.09
CA VAL A 306 -4.36 21.78 -1.19
C VAL A 306 -4.75 23.25 -1.31
N GLN A 307 -5.26 23.88 -0.25
CA GLN A 307 -5.69 25.28 -0.29
C GLN A 307 -4.53 26.23 -0.66
N PRO A 308 -3.31 26.09 -0.11
CA PRO A 308 -2.16 26.88 -0.56
C PRO A 308 -1.92 26.77 -2.06
N LEU A 309 -2.07 25.58 -2.64
CA LEU A 309 -1.86 25.41 -4.09
C LEU A 309 -2.96 26.05 -4.92
N VAL A 310 -4.17 26.21 -4.37
CA VAL A 310 -5.30 26.81 -5.08
C VAL A 310 -5.29 28.33 -4.97
N SER A 311 -5.19 28.87 -3.75
CA SER A 311 -5.30 30.31 -3.49
C SER A 311 -3.97 31.01 -3.22
N GLY A 312 -2.93 30.28 -2.86
CA GLY A 312 -1.67 30.83 -2.33
C GLY A 312 -1.66 31.04 -0.82
N GLU A 313 -2.73 30.64 -0.12
CA GLU A 313 -2.94 30.87 1.31
C GLU A 313 -3.44 29.61 2.02
N TYR A 314 -3.21 29.51 3.32
CA TYR A 314 -3.78 28.43 4.15
C TYR A 314 -5.29 28.62 4.34
N PRO A 315 -6.05 27.57 4.71
CA PRO A 315 -7.48 27.72 5.04
C PRO A 315 -7.72 28.75 6.15
N ASP A 316 -8.77 29.56 6.04
CA ASP A 316 -9.14 30.57 7.04
C ASP A 316 -9.32 29.99 8.45
N SER A 317 -9.87 28.78 8.53
CA SER A 317 -10.04 28.04 9.79
C SER A 317 -8.70 27.73 10.45
N MET A 318 -7.63 27.48 9.68
CA MET A 318 -6.29 27.31 10.24
C MET A 318 -5.69 28.65 10.64
N GLN A 319 -5.78 29.66 9.77
CA GLN A 319 -5.21 30.99 10.03
C GLN A 319 -5.75 31.61 11.33
N THR A 320 -7.07 31.56 11.53
CA THR A 320 -7.75 32.13 12.70
C THR A 320 -7.45 31.40 14.02
N ARG A 321 -7.16 30.10 13.95
CA ARG A 321 -6.99 29.23 15.13
C ARG A 321 -5.53 29.08 15.54
N VAL A 322 -4.65 28.90 14.56
CA VAL A 322 -3.22 28.67 14.79
C VAL A 322 -2.46 30.00 14.95
N LYS A 323 -2.92 31.06 14.27
CA LYS A 323 -2.38 32.43 14.36
C LYS A 323 -0.89 32.47 14.04
N GLU A 324 -0.08 33.17 14.84
CA GLU A 324 1.36 33.38 14.57
C GLU A 324 2.21 32.11 14.55
N ARG A 325 1.69 30.97 15.03
CA ARG A 325 2.37 29.67 14.93
C ARG A 325 2.29 29.08 13.51
N LEU A 326 1.36 29.56 12.68
CA LEU A 326 1.24 29.18 11.28
C LEU A 326 2.17 30.08 10.45
N PRO A 327 3.21 29.55 9.79
CA PRO A 327 4.10 30.35 8.97
C PRO A 327 3.34 31.08 7.85
N LYS A 328 3.86 32.24 7.44
CA LYS A 328 3.27 33.05 6.36
C LYS A 328 4.13 32.90 5.10
N PHE A 329 3.49 32.69 3.96
CA PHE A 329 4.19 32.76 2.67
C PHE A 329 4.57 34.21 2.38
N THR A 330 5.83 34.43 1.99
CA THR A 330 6.23 35.68 1.33
C THR A 330 5.53 35.81 -0.03
N GLU A 331 5.49 37.02 -0.58
CA GLU A 331 4.90 37.26 -1.90
C GLU A 331 5.49 36.33 -2.98
N LYS A 332 6.81 36.16 -2.97
CA LYS A 332 7.54 35.30 -3.92
C LYS A 332 7.17 33.83 -3.76
N GLU A 333 6.98 33.36 -2.54
CA GLU A 333 6.56 31.98 -2.29
C GLU A 333 5.11 31.78 -2.71
N ARG A 334 4.21 32.71 -2.35
CA ARG A 334 2.81 32.67 -2.73
C ARG A 334 2.63 32.55 -4.25
N MET A 335 3.38 33.34 -5.03
CA MET A 335 3.37 33.27 -6.49
C MET A 335 3.84 31.91 -7.04
N LYS A 336 4.75 31.22 -6.34
CA LYS A 336 5.24 29.90 -6.76
C LYS A 336 4.33 28.76 -6.32
N VAL A 337 3.68 28.89 -5.17
CA VAL A 337 2.80 27.86 -4.59
C VAL A 337 1.44 27.87 -5.30
N LYS A 338 0.87 29.05 -5.56
CA LYS A 338 -0.42 29.17 -6.24
C LYS A 338 -0.34 28.59 -7.67
N GLY A 339 -1.22 27.64 -7.95
CA GLY A 339 -1.32 26.94 -9.24
C GLY A 339 -0.22 25.91 -9.48
N SER A 340 0.55 25.49 -8.48
CA SER A 340 1.70 24.58 -8.66
C SER A 340 1.33 23.10 -8.84
N TYR A 341 0.28 22.78 -9.58
CA TYR A 341 -0.11 21.40 -9.87
C TYR A 341 -0.79 21.30 -11.23
N ASP A 342 -0.63 20.15 -11.88
CA ASP A 342 -1.39 19.77 -13.08
C ASP A 342 -2.56 18.83 -12.72
N TYR A 343 -2.46 18.14 -11.58
CA TYR A 343 -3.48 17.27 -11.01
C TYR A 343 -3.28 17.13 -9.49
N ILE A 344 -4.29 16.60 -8.79
CA ILE A 344 -4.22 16.24 -7.37
C ILE A 344 -4.42 14.73 -7.24
N GLY A 345 -3.48 14.07 -6.57
CA GLY A 345 -3.65 12.69 -6.12
C GLY A 345 -4.31 12.64 -4.75
N LEU A 346 -5.32 11.78 -4.58
CA LEU A 346 -6.00 11.56 -3.32
C LEU A 346 -5.79 10.11 -2.88
N ASN A 347 -5.27 9.95 -1.66
CA ASN A 347 -5.25 8.67 -0.98
C ASN A 347 -6.46 8.61 -0.04
N TYR A 348 -7.25 7.54 -0.11
CA TYR A 348 -8.45 7.40 0.73
C TYR A 348 -8.54 5.97 1.28
N TYR A 349 -8.92 5.84 2.55
CA TYR A 349 -9.02 4.54 3.22
C TYR A 349 -10.29 4.39 4.07
N THR A 350 -10.63 5.43 4.84
CA THR A 350 -11.64 5.30 5.91
C THR A 350 -12.45 6.59 6.12
N THR A 351 -13.46 6.51 6.97
CA THR A 351 -14.28 7.62 7.44
C THR A 351 -14.51 7.49 8.93
N ILE A 352 -14.53 8.61 9.65
CA ILE A 352 -14.92 8.66 11.07
C ILE A 352 -15.89 9.84 11.30
N TYR A 353 -16.40 9.97 12.52
CA TYR A 353 -17.22 11.10 12.93
C TYR A 353 -16.36 12.23 13.53
N ALA A 354 -16.80 13.46 13.34
CA ALA A 354 -16.24 14.67 13.94
C ALA A 354 -17.33 15.43 14.70
N ALA A 355 -17.05 15.79 15.95
CA ALA A 355 -17.90 16.62 16.79
C ALA A 355 -17.17 17.92 17.14
N TYR A 356 -17.91 19.01 17.33
CA TYR A 356 -17.31 20.23 17.84
C TYR A 356 -16.95 20.10 19.32
N LYS A 357 -15.71 20.48 19.65
CA LYS A 357 -15.26 20.54 21.03
C LYS A 357 -14.44 21.80 21.26
N LYS A 358 -15.05 22.76 21.94
CA LYS A 358 -14.41 24.03 22.30
C LYS A 358 -13.19 23.78 23.19
N LYS A 359 -12.09 24.47 22.90
CA LYS A 359 -10.89 24.49 23.75
C LYS A 359 -11.18 25.19 25.08
N GLN A 360 -10.83 24.55 26.19
CA GLN A 360 -11.00 25.09 27.54
C GLN A 360 -9.71 25.79 28.04
N PRO A 361 -9.81 26.72 28.99
CA PRO A 361 -8.64 27.24 29.69
C PRO A 361 -7.83 26.11 30.32
N GLY A 362 -6.53 26.05 30.04
CA GLY A 362 -5.64 24.98 30.50
C GLY A 362 -5.45 23.82 29.53
N ASP A 363 -6.26 23.72 28.46
CA ASP A 363 -6.00 22.74 27.40
C ASP A 363 -4.65 23.01 26.74
N PRO A 364 -3.87 21.94 26.42
CA PRO A 364 -2.59 22.09 25.76
C PRO A 364 -2.77 22.79 24.41
N THR A 365 -1.72 23.48 23.95
CA THR A 365 -1.71 24.05 22.60
C THR A 365 -0.92 23.13 21.70
N ASN A 366 -1.59 22.56 20.71
CA ASN A 366 -1.02 21.63 19.75
C ASN A 366 -1.92 21.53 18.50
N TYR A 367 -1.44 20.83 17.48
CA TYR A 367 -2.17 20.58 16.23
C TYR A 367 -3.61 20.06 16.41
N TYR A 368 -3.88 19.18 17.38
CA TYR A 368 -5.21 18.59 17.59
C TYR A 368 -6.16 19.55 18.31
N THR A 369 -5.71 20.18 19.39
CA THR A 369 -6.51 21.15 20.15
C THR A 369 -6.82 22.41 19.33
N ASP A 370 -5.95 22.78 18.39
CA ASP A 370 -6.17 23.90 17.48
C ASP A 370 -7.35 23.70 16.53
N GLN A 371 -7.77 22.46 16.29
CA GLN A 371 -8.90 22.15 15.40
C GLN A 371 -10.26 22.41 16.08
N GLU A 372 -10.31 22.32 17.41
CA GLU A 372 -11.55 22.25 18.19
C GLU A 372 -12.51 21.16 17.67
N VAL A 373 -11.94 19.97 17.43
CA VAL A 373 -12.67 18.79 16.94
C VAL A 373 -12.39 17.61 17.85
N GLU A 374 -13.44 16.88 18.20
CA GLU A 374 -13.37 15.58 18.86
C GLU A 374 -13.78 14.48 17.86
N PHE A 375 -12.96 13.44 17.74
CA PHE A 375 -13.17 12.39 16.73
C PHE A 375 -13.77 11.13 17.34
N HIS A 376 -14.75 10.53 16.65
CA HIS A 376 -15.44 9.32 17.11
C HIS A 376 -15.51 8.26 16.01
N THR A 377 -15.26 7.01 16.37
CA THR A 377 -15.39 5.86 15.46
C THR A 377 -16.75 5.16 15.58
N SER A 378 -17.58 5.59 16.53
CA SER A 378 -18.89 5.01 16.82
C SER A 378 -19.85 6.07 17.33
N LYS A 379 -21.15 5.84 17.14
CA LYS A 379 -22.23 6.65 17.70
C LYS A 379 -23.18 5.72 18.45
N ASN A 380 -23.47 6.03 19.72
CA ASN A 380 -24.33 5.21 20.59
C ASN A 380 -23.92 3.73 20.65
N GLY A 381 -22.61 3.47 20.72
CA GLY A 381 -22.04 2.11 20.75
C GLY A 381 -21.98 1.40 19.38
N ILE A 382 -22.52 1.99 18.32
CA ILE A 382 -22.50 1.40 16.97
C ILE A 382 -21.32 1.97 16.18
N PRO A 383 -20.35 1.14 15.74
CA PRO A 383 -19.25 1.59 14.89
C PRO A 383 -19.74 2.21 13.57
N ILE A 384 -19.00 3.18 13.04
CA ILE A 384 -19.31 3.85 11.77
C ILE A 384 -19.33 2.89 10.57
N GLY A 385 -18.59 1.79 10.67
CA GLY A 385 -18.55 0.70 9.71
C GLY A 385 -17.78 -0.49 10.28
N PRO A 386 -17.68 -1.61 9.53
CA PRO A 386 -16.83 -2.73 9.89
C PRO A 386 -15.36 -2.29 10.00
N GLN A 387 -14.64 -2.79 11.00
CA GLN A 387 -13.21 -2.53 11.19
C GLN A 387 -12.37 -3.54 10.42
N ALA A 388 -11.27 -3.10 9.81
CA ALA A 388 -10.33 -3.95 9.08
C ALA A 388 -9.23 -4.53 9.99
N GLY A 389 -8.08 -4.91 9.42
CA GLY A 389 -6.94 -5.41 10.18
C GLY A 389 -6.36 -4.39 11.15
N SER A 390 -6.28 -3.14 10.71
CA SER A 390 -5.79 -2.00 11.48
C SER A 390 -6.89 -1.35 12.31
N ASP A 391 -6.56 -0.99 13.55
CA ASP A 391 -7.52 -0.41 14.50
C ASP A 391 -8.11 0.94 14.02
N TRP A 392 -7.39 1.66 13.15
CA TRP A 392 -7.81 2.95 12.63
C TRP A 392 -8.68 2.88 11.37
N LEU A 393 -8.75 1.72 10.70
CA LEU A 393 -9.37 1.59 9.39
C LEU A 393 -10.78 0.99 9.52
N TYR A 394 -11.79 1.84 9.35
CA TYR A 394 -13.20 1.47 9.25
C TYR A 394 -13.67 1.54 7.79
N ILE A 395 -14.36 0.51 7.33
CA ILE A 395 -14.82 0.36 5.95
C ILE A 395 -16.11 1.17 5.76
N VAL A 396 -15.97 2.36 5.17
CA VAL A 396 -17.09 3.29 4.89
C VAL A 396 -16.96 3.80 3.45
N PRO A 397 -17.45 3.04 2.45
CA PRO A 397 -17.23 3.37 1.05
C PRO A 397 -17.78 4.72 0.62
N ARG A 398 -18.88 5.17 1.21
CA ARG A 398 -19.50 6.47 0.87
C ARG A 398 -18.56 7.67 1.09
N GLY A 399 -17.61 7.60 2.03
CA GLY A 399 -16.73 8.73 2.32
C GLY A 399 -15.84 9.14 1.15
N ILE A 400 -15.47 8.21 0.24
CA ILE A 400 -14.68 8.57 -0.95
C ILE A 400 -15.48 9.47 -1.91
N TYR A 401 -16.79 9.24 -2.02
CA TYR A 401 -17.69 10.07 -2.81
C TYR A 401 -17.81 11.47 -2.20
N GLU A 402 -17.96 11.56 -0.89
CA GLU A 402 -18.05 12.85 -0.20
C GLU A 402 -16.74 13.65 -0.33
N LEU A 403 -15.59 12.99 -0.18
CA LEU A 403 -14.27 13.58 -0.39
C LEU A 403 -14.10 14.12 -1.82
N LEU A 404 -14.44 13.29 -2.83
CA LEU A 404 -14.31 13.65 -4.24
C LEU A 404 -15.19 14.86 -4.60
N THR A 405 -16.44 14.85 -4.16
CA THR A 405 -17.36 15.97 -4.44
C THR A 405 -17.00 17.21 -3.62
N TYR A 406 -16.46 17.07 -2.41
CA TYR A 406 -15.90 18.19 -1.65
C TYR A 406 -14.71 18.82 -2.39
N ALA A 407 -13.75 18.02 -2.84
CA ALA A 407 -12.57 18.50 -3.57
C ALA A 407 -12.97 19.24 -4.86
N LYS A 408 -13.95 18.71 -5.62
CA LYS A 408 -14.53 19.41 -6.77
C LYS A 408 -15.05 20.80 -6.41
N ARG A 409 -15.89 20.89 -5.38
CA ARG A 409 -16.56 22.15 -4.99
C ARG A 409 -15.58 23.19 -4.44
N GLN A 410 -14.62 22.76 -3.61
CA GLN A 410 -13.71 23.68 -2.93
C GLN A 410 -12.54 24.12 -3.79
N TYR A 411 -12.06 23.26 -4.68
CA TYR A 411 -10.80 23.47 -5.40
C TYR A 411 -10.98 23.63 -6.92
N ASN A 412 -12.17 24.06 -7.34
CA ASN A 412 -12.52 24.37 -8.72
C ASN A 412 -12.33 23.19 -9.69
N ASP A 413 -12.89 22.02 -9.33
CA ASP A 413 -12.91 20.79 -10.14
C ASP A 413 -11.55 20.37 -10.73
N PRO A 414 -10.52 20.17 -9.88
CA PRO A 414 -9.20 19.79 -10.36
C PRO A 414 -9.24 18.39 -11.00
N ILE A 415 -8.26 18.09 -11.85
CA ILE A 415 -8.02 16.70 -12.28
C ILE A 415 -7.62 15.88 -11.04
N ILE A 416 -8.36 14.81 -10.77
CA ILE A 416 -8.12 13.95 -9.61
C ILE A 416 -7.70 12.55 -10.04
N TYR A 417 -6.71 11.98 -9.35
CA TYR A 417 -6.40 10.56 -9.37
C TYR A 417 -6.57 9.99 -7.97
N ILE A 418 -7.27 8.86 -7.82
CA ILE A 418 -7.19 8.09 -6.58
C ILE A 418 -5.86 7.33 -6.63
N THR A 419 -4.88 7.75 -5.83
CA THR A 419 -3.50 7.26 -5.91
C THR A 419 -3.19 6.15 -4.90
N GLU A 420 -4.06 5.99 -3.90
CA GLU A 420 -4.12 4.85 -3.00
C GLU A 420 -5.55 4.65 -2.52
N ASN A 421 -6.03 3.41 -2.57
CA ASN A 421 -7.21 2.96 -1.87
C ASN A 421 -7.09 1.46 -1.61
N GLY A 422 -7.41 1.01 -0.40
CA GLY A 422 -7.27 -0.39 -0.03
C GLY A 422 -7.65 -0.69 1.40
N VAL A 423 -7.51 -1.95 1.77
CA VAL A 423 -7.86 -2.47 3.09
C VAL A 423 -6.86 -3.56 3.50
N ASP A 424 -6.59 -3.65 4.79
CA ASP A 424 -5.65 -4.60 5.34
C ASP A 424 -6.31 -5.75 6.10
N GLU A 425 -5.59 -6.87 6.20
CA GLU A 425 -5.84 -7.90 7.20
C GLU A 425 -4.70 -7.95 8.22
N LYS A 426 -5.01 -8.45 9.43
CA LYS A 426 -3.96 -8.87 10.37
C LYS A 426 -3.15 -10.01 9.76
N ASN A 427 -1.84 -9.97 9.94
CA ASN A 427 -0.95 -11.05 9.56
C ASN A 427 -1.19 -12.27 10.47
N LYS A 428 -1.79 -13.31 9.92
CA LYS A 428 -2.07 -14.58 10.61
C LYS A 428 -1.08 -15.69 10.25
N GLN A 429 -0.01 -15.37 9.51
CA GLN A 429 1.00 -16.36 9.12
C GLN A 429 1.76 -16.90 10.34
N GLN A 430 1.89 -16.08 11.39
CA GLN A 430 2.35 -16.49 12.71
C GLN A 430 1.32 -15.98 13.73
N LEU A 431 0.34 -16.81 14.06
CA LEU A 431 -0.45 -16.57 15.28
C LEU A 431 0.50 -16.84 16.45
N GLY A 432 0.91 -15.79 17.16
CA GLY A 432 1.51 -15.95 18.48
C GLY A 432 0.53 -16.66 19.43
N PRO A 433 1.00 -17.15 20.59
CA PRO A 433 0.16 -17.89 21.51
C PRO A 433 -1.10 -17.10 21.85
N ASP A 434 -2.26 -17.73 21.68
CA ASP A 434 -3.54 -17.13 22.02
C ASP A 434 -3.57 -16.86 23.52
N LYS A 435 -3.67 -15.58 23.92
CA LYS A 435 -3.67 -15.21 25.34
C LYS A 435 -4.93 -15.69 26.08
N THR A 436 -5.92 -16.23 25.37
CA THR A 436 -7.17 -16.75 25.95
C THR A 436 -7.25 -18.26 26.09
N GLU A 437 -6.23 -19.03 25.68
CA GLU A 437 -6.24 -20.48 25.87
C GLU A 437 -4.97 -20.95 26.60
N SER A 438 -5.11 -21.10 27.92
CA SER A 438 -4.25 -21.95 28.73
C SER A 438 -4.37 -23.39 28.24
N GLU A 439 -3.51 -23.81 27.30
CA GLU A 439 -3.02 -25.19 27.12
C GLU A 439 -2.23 -25.33 25.79
N GLY A 440 -0.90 -25.28 25.88
CA GLY A 440 0.01 -26.19 25.16
C GLY A 440 -0.05 -26.32 23.62
N LYS A 441 -0.64 -25.41 22.84
CA LYS A 441 -0.60 -25.52 21.36
C LYS A 441 0.51 -24.68 20.73
N LYS A 442 1.42 -25.37 20.03
CA LYS A 442 2.45 -24.81 19.14
C LYS A 442 1.84 -23.81 18.16
N ASP A 443 2.60 -22.77 17.82
CA ASP A 443 2.27 -21.75 16.81
C ASP A 443 1.58 -22.36 15.58
N LYS A 444 0.28 -22.10 15.42
CA LYS A 444 -0.49 -22.66 14.31
C LYS A 444 -0.27 -21.78 13.08
N VAL A 445 0.72 -22.11 12.27
CA VAL A 445 0.87 -21.53 10.92
C VAL A 445 -0.34 -21.92 10.09
N LEU A 446 -1.12 -20.95 9.64
CA LEU A 446 -2.25 -21.20 8.76
C LEU A 446 -1.75 -21.66 7.36
N PRO A 447 -2.40 -22.66 6.74
CA PRO A 447 -2.11 -23.02 5.35
C PRO A 447 -2.24 -21.80 4.43
N ILE A 448 -1.30 -21.64 3.49
CA ILE A 448 -1.30 -20.53 2.51
C ILE A 448 -2.66 -20.44 1.82
N SER A 449 -3.28 -21.57 1.45
CA SER A 449 -4.60 -21.61 0.81
C SER A 449 -5.73 -20.91 1.58
N LEU A 450 -5.61 -20.76 2.90
CA LEU A 450 -6.53 -19.96 3.71
C LEU A 450 -6.15 -18.48 3.75
N LEU A 451 -4.85 -18.17 3.73
CA LEU A 451 -4.33 -16.80 3.72
C LEU A 451 -4.62 -16.07 2.39
N LEU A 452 -4.80 -16.82 1.29
CA LEU A 452 -5.14 -16.27 -0.02
C LEU A 452 -6.63 -15.90 -0.19
N LYS A 453 -7.50 -16.21 0.78
CA LYS A 453 -8.95 -15.94 0.72
C LYS A 453 -9.27 -14.56 1.31
N ASP A 454 -9.19 -13.52 0.49
CA ASP A 454 -9.42 -12.13 0.88
C ASP A 454 -10.69 -11.52 0.25
N ASP A 455 -11.82 -12.25 0.29
CA ASP A 455 -13.10 -11.81 -0.29
C ASP A 455 -13.57 -10.44 0.24
N TYR A 456 -13.18 -10.09 1.46
CA TYR A 456 -13.49 -8.79 2.06
C TYR A 456 -12.75 -7.62 1.35
N ARG A 457 -11.54 -7.84 0.80
CA ARG A 457 -10.79 -6.86 0.00
C ARG A 457 -11.46 -6.64 -1.35
N ILE A 458 -11.95 -7.71 -1.98
CA ILE A 458 -12.75 -7.62 -3.22
C ILE A 458 -13.97 -6.72 -2.98
N LYS A 459 -14.74 -7.02 -1.92
CA LYS A 459 -15.91 -6.23 -1.54
C LYS A 459 -15.57 -4.76 -1.27
N TYR A 460 -14.46 -4.50 -0.57
CA TYR A 460 -13.98 -3.14 -0.33
C TYR A 460 -13.79 -2.39 -1.64
N HIS A 461 -13.02 -2.94 -2.59
CA HIS A 461 -12.75 -2.26 -3.86
C HIS A 461 -14.00 -2.10 -4.72
N GLN A 462 -14.87 -3.13 -4.81
CA GLN A 462 -16.14 -3.03 -5.54
C GLN A 462 -16.99 -1.85 -5.06
N GLN A 463 -17.16 -1.71 -3.74
CA GLN A 463 -17.97 -0.65 -3.16
C GLN A 463 -17.34 0.73 -3.33
N HIS A 464 -16.02 0.86 -3.14
CA HIS A 464 -15.33 2.14 -3.32
C HIS A 464 -15.32 2.58 -4.79
N LEU A 465 -15.04 1.66 -5.73
CA LEU A 465 -15.11 1.93 -7.17
C LEU A 465 -16.51 2.35 -7.59
N ALA A 466 -17.57 1.76 -7.01
CA ALA A 466 -18.93 2.19 -7.28
C ALA A 466 -19.23 3.61 -6.81
N TYR A 467 -18.68 4.04 -5.67
CA TYR A 467 -18.79 5.42 -5.22
C TYR A 467 -17.92 6.40 -6.04
N VAL A 468 -16.74 5.99 -6.50
CA VAL A 468 -15.93 6.77 -7.47
C VAL A 468 -16.72 6.95 -8.78
N LYS A 469 -17.26 5.85 -9.31
CA LYS A 469 -18.10 5.86 -10.52
C LYS A 469 -19.33 6.75 -10.35
N ARG A 470 -20.00 6.69 -9.19
CA ARG A 470 -21.12 7.59 -8.86
C ARG A 470 -20.69 9.06 -8.83
N ALA A 471 -19.52 9.39 -8.29
CA ALA A 471 -19.00 10.77 -8.31
C ALA A 471 -18.73 11.28 -9.74
N ILE A 472 -18.20 10.42 -10.61
CA ILE A 472 -17.98 10.72 -12.04
C ILE A 472 -19.30 10.91 -12.76
N ASP A 473 -20.27 10.01 -12.56
CA ASP A 473 -21.50 9.99 -13.34
C ASP A 473 -22.51 11.03 -12.90
N LYS A 474 -22.73 11.16 -11.59
CA LYS A 474 -23.77 12.01 -11.02
C LYS A 474 -23.30 13.44 -10.88
N ASP A 475 -22.15 13.64 -10.25
CA ASP A 475 -21.64 14.97 -9.87
C ASP A 475 -20.53 15.47 -10.79
N LYS A 476 -20.22 14.69 -11.83
CA LYS A 476 -19.24 15.04 -12.88
C LYS A 476 -17.88 15.41 -12.30
N VAL A 477 -17.44 14.73 -11.23
CA VAL A 477 -16.10 14.94 -10.66
C VAL A 477 -15.05 14.46 -11.66
N ASN A 478 -14.01 15.25 -11.89
CA ASN A 478 -12.98 14.98 -12.89
C ASN A 478 -11.94 13.94 -12.43
N VAL A 479 -12.39 12.72 -12.11
CA VAL A 479 -11.51 11.61 -11.72
C VAL A 479 -11.00 10.86 -12.95
N LYS A 480 -9.68 10.65 -13.01
CA LYS A 480 -8.99 10.07 -14.18
C LYS A 480 -8.30 8.74 -13.93
N GLY A 481 -8.23 8.28 -12.69
CA GLY A 481 -7.67 6.96 -12.40
C GLY A 481 -7.83 6.51 -10.96
N TYR A 482 -7.51 5.24 -10.75
CA TYR A 482 -7.62 4.54 -9.47
C TYR A 482 -6.47 3.53 -9.30
N ALA A 483 -5.68 3.71 -8.25
CA ALA A 483 -4.59 2.81 -7.88
C ALA A 483 -4.89 2.09 -6.56
N VAL A 484 -4.76 0.76 -6.57
CA VAL A 484 -4.89 -0.07 -5.37
C VAL A 484 -3.68 0.12 -4.46
N TRP A 485 -3.92 0.25 -3.15
CA TRP A 485 -2.90 0.11 -2.11
C TRP A 485 -3.08 -1.22 -1.39
N SER A 486 -2.22 -2.22 -1.61
CA SER A 486 -1.03 -2.21 -2.48
C SER A 486 -0.99 -3.44 -3.37
N ILE A 487 -0.06 -3.45 -4.33
CA ILE A 487 0.13 -4.61 -5.21
C ILE A 487 0.60 -5.82 -4.38
N PHE A 488 1.62 -5.64 -3.56
CA PHE A 488 2.20 -6.68 -2.70
C PHE A 488 2.01 -6.34 -1.23
N ASP A 489 1.91 -7.37 -0.38
CA ASP A 489 2.12 -7.19 1.06
C ASP A 489 3.50 -6.59 1.27
N ASN A 490 3.66 -5.71 2.26
CA ASN A 490 4.89 -4.97 2.46
C ASN A 490 5.05 -4.53 3.93
N TYR A 491 6.13 -3.79 4.23
CA TYR A 491 6.40 -3.23 5.55
C TYR A 491 5.47 -2.02 5.82
N GLU A 492 4.57 -2.11 6.79
CA GLU A 492 3.61 -1.06 7.14
C GLU A 492 4.12 -0.20 8.31
N TRP A 493 5.25 0.48 8.09
CA TRP A 493 5.76 1.53 9.00
C TRP A 493 5.91 1.05 10.45
N ALA A 494 5.35 1.78 11.42
CA ALA A 494 5.38 1.41 12.84
C ALA A 494 4.66 0.08 13.15
N ALA A 495 3.80 -0.43 12.26
CA ALA A 495 3.13 -1.73 12.42
C ALA A 495 3.97 -2.90 11.89
N GLY A 496 5.11 -2.62 11.25
CA GLY A 496 5.98 -3.62 10.65
C GLY A 496 5.22 -4.53 9.69
N TYR A 497 5.35 -5.83 9.87
CA TYR A 497 4.69 -6.86 9.05
C TYR A 497 3.46 -7.48 9.75
N THR A 498 2.91 -6.83 10.78
CA THR A 498 1.73 -7.33 11.52
C THR A 498 0.41 -7.20 10.76
N VAL A 499 0.40 -6.43 9.67
CA VAL A 499 -0.76 -6.23 8.79
C VAL A 499 -0.35 -6.39 7.33
N ARG A 500 -1.34 -6.63 6.46
CA ARG A 500 -1.14 -6.98 5.05
C ARG A 500 -2.14 -6.25 4.17
N PHE A 501 -1.67 -5.30 3.38
CA PHE A 501 -2.46 -4.51 2.42
C PHE A 501 -2.49 -5.09 1.00
N GLY A 502 -1.58 -6.01 0.68
CA GLY A 502 -1.32 -6.46 -0.68
C GLY A 502 -2.44 -7.27 -1.31
N MET A 503 -2.58 -7.16 -2.62
CA MET A 503 -3.33 -8.14 -3.42
C MET A 503 -2.54 -9.44 -3.61
N TYR A 504 -1.22 -9.34 -3.72
CA TYR A 504 -0.31 -10.48 -3.65
C TYR A 504 0.14 -10.69 -2.20
N PHE A 505 -0.08 -11.91 -1.72
CA PHE A 505 0.49 -12.38 -0.46
C PHE A 505 2.00 -12.56 -0.64
N VAL A 506 2.79 -12.01 0.28
CA VAL A 506 4.24 -12.24 0.32
C VAL A 506 4.56 -13.17 1.48
N ASP A 507 5.15 -14.32 1.16
CA ASP A 507 5.58 -15.30 2.16
C ASP A 507 6.89 -14.86 2.81
N TYR A 508 6.77 -14.13 3.93
CA TYR A 508 7.91 -13.62 4.69
C TYR A 508 8.81 -14.72 5.25
N LEU A 509 8.31 -15.96 5.35
CA LEU A 509 9.03 -17.09 5.93
C LEU A 509 9.74 -17.93 4.86
N ASN A 510 9.17 -18.02 3.67
CA ASN A 510 9.68 -18.87 2.58
C ASN A 510 10.13 -18.04 1.38
N GLY A 511 11.26 -17.36 1.55
CA GLY A 511 11.98 -16.73 0.45
C GLY A 511 11.29 -15.51 -0.16
N LEU A 512 10.29 -14.92 0.50
CA LEU A 512 9.52 -13.78 0.01
C LEU A 512 8.71 -14.12 -1.25
N THR A 513 8.29 -15.38 -1.42
CA THR A 513 7.51 -15.80 -2.59
C THR A 513 6.18 -15.04 -2.68
N ARG A 514 5.81 -14.59 -3.89
CA ARG A 514 4.54 -13.89 -4.16
C ARG A 514 3.46 -14.90 -4.55
N TYR A 515 2.33 -14.88 -3.85
CA TYR A 515 1.16 -15.68 -4.17
C TYR A 515 -0.06 -14.78 -4.44
N PRO A 516 -0.78 -14.95 -5.56
CA PRO A 516 -1.97 -14.16 -5.83
C PRO A 516 -3.08 -14.51 -4.84
N LYS A 517 -3.62 -13.52 -4.12
CA LYS A 517 -4.85 -13.69 -3.34
C LYS A 517 -6.06 -13.69 -4.30
N LYS A 518 -7.25 -14.03 -3.80
CA LYS A 518 -8.50 -13.98 -4.60
C LYS A 518 -8.72 -12.62 -5.26
N SER A 519 -8.35 -11.54 -4.57
CA SER A 519 -8.48 -10.18 -5.10
C SER A 519 -7.70 -9.95 -6.41
N VAL A 520 -6.55 -10.61 -6.63
CA VAL A 520 -5.81 -10.53 -7.90
C VAL A 520 -6.66 -11.05 -9.06
N PHE A 521 -7.26 -12.23 -8.90
CA PHE A 521 -8.11 -12.83 -9.95
C PHE A 521 -9.36 -11.99 -10.21
N TRP A 522 -9.97 -11.43 -9.17
CA TRP A 522 -11.07 -10.47 -9.34
C TRP A 522 -10.63 -9.23 -10.14
N TYR A 523 -9.48 -8.65 -9.81
CA TYR A 523 -9.01 -7.43 -10.46
C TYR A 523 -8.60 -7.69 -11.92
N MET A 524 -7.97 -8.83 -12.21
CA MET A 524 -7.74 -9.30 -13.59
C MET A 524 -9.04 -9.35 -14.41
N ASN A 525 -10.10 -9.93 -13.83
CA ASN A 525 -11.40 -10.00 -14.48
C ASN A 525 -12.06 -8.62 -14.64
N PHE A 526 -11.95 -7.76 -13.63
CA PHE A 526 -12.43 -6.38 -13.67
C PHE A 526 -11.72 -5.56 -14.76
N LEU A 527 -10.41 -5.75 -14.94
CA LEU A 527 -9.55 -5.06 -15.90
C LEU A 527 -9.53 -5.68 -17.29
N ASN A 528 -10.24 -6.77 -17.51
CA ASN A 528 -10.27 -7.45 -18.80
C ASN A 528 -10.77 -6.49 -19.89
N LYS A 529 -9.92 -6.26 -20.90
CA LYS A 529 -10.21 -5.36 -22.04
C LYS A 529 -11.12 -6.02 -23.08
N LYS A 530 -11.25 -7.35 -23.06
CA LYS A 530 -12.22 -8.05 -23.90
C LYS A 530 -13.60 -7.81 -23.30
N LYS A 531 -14.49 -7.21 -24.10
CA LYS A 531 -15.87 -6.96 -23.70
C LYS A 531 -16.55 -8.30 -23.43
N LEU A 532 -16.64 -8.68 -22.16
CA LEU A 532 -17.50 -9.78 -21.75
C LEU A 532 -18.96 -9.36 -21.98
N PRO A 533 -19.87 -10.30 -22.32
CA PRO A 533 -21.29 -10.01 -22.44
C PRO A 533 -21.80 -9.26 -21.19
N GLY A 534 -22.74 -8.32 -21.37
CA GLY A 534 -23.25 -7.51 -20.27
C GLY A 534 -23.95 -8.36 -19.20
N PRO A 535 -24.29 -7.83 -18.01
CA PRO A 535 -24.95 -8.60 -16.96
C PRO A 535 -26.26 -9.26 -17.41
N ARG A 536 -27.05 -8.57 -18.24
CA ARG A 536 -28.25 -9.13 -18.88
C ARG A 536 -27.92 -10.25 -19.87
N ASP A 537 -26.84 -10.09 -20.62
CA ASP A 537 -26.38 -11.12 -21.56
C ASP A 537 -25.78 -12.31 -20.81
N ARG A 538 -25.17 -12.12 -19.64
CA ARG A 538 -24.67 -13.21 -18.78
C ARG A 538 -25.80 -13.95 -18.06
N GLU A 539 -26.80 -13.24 -17.55
CA GLU A 539 -28.01 -13.88 -17.00
C GLU A 539 -28.76 -14.65 -18.10
N MET A 540 -28.86 -14.09 -19.31
CA MET A 540 -29.44 -14.81 -20.47
C MET A 540 -28.57 -16.00 -20.89
N MET A 541 -27.24 -15.87 -20.92
CA MET A 541 -26.33 -16.96 -21.25
C MET A 541 -26.30 -18.06 -20.17
N GLU A 542 -26.40 -17.72 -18.89
CA GLU A 542 -26.54 -18.69 -17.79
C GLU A 542 -27.89 -19.41 -17.88
N VAL A 543 -28.97 -18.70 -18.23
CA VAL A 543 -30.28 -19.33 -18.48
C VAL A 543 -30.24 -20.22 -19.72
N GLU A 544 -29.58 -19.79 -20.80
CA GLU A 544 -29.39 -20.60 -22.02
C GLU A 544 -28.50 -21.83 -21.78
N GLU A 545 -27.41 -21.71 -21.01
CA GLU A 545 -26.56 -22.84 -20.61
C GLU A 545 -27.32 -23.85 -19.73
N VAL A 546 -28.11 -23.38 -18.76
CA VAL A 546 -28.94 -24.26 -17.92
C VAL A 546 -30.02 -24.95 -18.76
N GLU A 547 -30.63 -24.26 -19.72
CA GLU A 547 -31.58 -24.87 -20.66
C GLU A 547 -30.92 -25.88 -21.61
N GLU A 548 -29.69 -25.62 -22.08
CA GLU A 548 -28.93 -26.56 -22.90
C GLU A 548 -28.47 -27.78 -22.10
N GLU A 549 -28.05 -27.61 -20.85
CA GLU A 549 -27.71 -28.71 -19.93
C GLU A 549 -28.94 -29.55 -19.58
N GLU A 550 -30.13 -28.96 -19.41
CA GLU A 550 -31.38 -29.70 -19.23
C GLU A 550 -31.77 -30.46 -20.51
N LYS A 551 -31.61 -29.86 -21.70
CA LYS A 551 -31.84 -30.52 -23.00
C LYS A 551 -30.83 -31.66 -23.23
N ALA A 552 -29.59 -31.49 -22.80
CA ALA A 552 -28.54 -32.51 -22.85
C ALA A 552 -28.76 -33.64 -21.82
N GLY A 553 -29.25 -33.30 -20.63
CA GLY A 553 -29.66 -34.25 -19.59
C GLY A 553 -30.85 -35.11 -20.00
N LYS A 554 -31.84 -34.52 -20.67
CA LYS A 554 -32.98 -35.24 -21.26
C LYS A 554 -32.56 -36.14 -22.45
N ARG A 555 -31.54 -35.76 -23.23
CA ARG A 555 -30.95 -36.64 -24.27
C ARG A 555 -30.11 -37.80 -23.70
N LYS A 556 -29.59 -37.68 -22.48
CA LYS A 556 -28.81 -38.74 -21.81
C LYS A 556 -29.64 -39.76 -21.02
N GLN A 557 -30.95 -39.52 -20.82
CA GLN A 557 -31.83 -40.48 -20.12
C GLN A 557 -32.20 -41.73 -20.94
N ASN A 558 -31.81 -41.84 -22.21
CA ASN A 558 -32.04 -43.02 -23.06
C ASN A 558 -30.79 -43.87 -23.40
N ARG A 559 -29.69 -43.74 -22.64
CA ARG A 559 -28.55 -44.69 -22.71
C ARG A 559 -28.04 -45.02 -21.32
N THR A 560 -28.49 -46.13 -20.77
CA THR A 560 -28.01 -46.68 -19.50
C THR A 560 -26.61 -47.31 -19.63
N LYS A 561 -25.79 -47.00 -18.62
CA LYS A 561 -24.69 -47.79 -18.03
C LYS A 561 -23.43 -48.02 -18.89
N SER A 562 -22.49 -47.08 -18.81
CA SER A 562 -21.17 -47.27 -18.20
C SER A 562 -20.30 -46.04 -18.52
N THR A 563 -19.88 -45.31 -17.49
CA THR A 563 -18.67 -44.44 -17.43
C THR A 563 -18.85 -43.48 -16.25
N GLN A 564 -18.59 -43.98 -15.04
CA GLN A 564 -18.43 -43.14 -13.84
C GLN A 564 -17.01 -43.30 -13.26
N GLU A 565 -16.02 -43.58 -14.11
CA GLU A 565 -14.61 -43.77 -13.69
C GLU A 565 -13.59 -43.07 -14.61
N LEU A 566 -13.97 -42.07 -15.40
CA LEU A 566 -13.02 -41.36 -16.30
C LEU A 566 -12.83 -39.87 -16.03
N TRP A 567 -13.47 -39.31 -14.99
CA TRP A 567 -13.38 -37.87 -14.69
C TRP A 567 -12.28 -37.46 -13.71
N GLU A 568 -11.61 -38.40 -13.02
CA GLU A 568 -10.50 -38.06 -12.10
C GLU A 568 -9.11 -38.08 -12.75
N ILE A 569 -8.99 -38.48 -14.02
CA ILE A 569 -7.68 -38.57 -14.70
C ILE A 569 -7.36 -37.32 -15.55
N PHE A 570 -8.35 -36.49 -15.91
CA PHE A 570 -8.11 -35.31 -16.76
C PHE A 570 -7.61 -34.07 -16.00
N ALA A 571 -7.80 -33.99 -14.69
CA ALA A 571 -7.42 -32.80 -13.90
C ALA A 571 -5.95 -32.74 -13.46
N ILE A 572 -5.12 -33.75 -13.81
CA ILE A 572 -3.71 -33.82 -13.39
C ILE A 572 -2.72 -33.61 -14.56
N ASN A 573 -3.18 -33.60 -15.82
CA ASN A 573 -2.27 -33.51 -16.98
C ASN A 573 -1.86 -32.08 -17.37
N ASP A 574 -2.65 -31.04 -17.07
CA ASP A 574 -2.33 -29.66 -17.47
C ASP A 574 -1.28 -28.98 -16.56
N VAL A 575 -1.03 -29.55 -15.38
CA VAL A 575 0.00 -29.02 -14.46
C VAL A 575 1.37 -29.66 -14.71
N LEU A 576 1.43 -30.86 -15.29
CA LEU A 576 2.69 -31.60 -15.51
C LEU A 576 3.33 -31.37 -16.89
N SER A 577 2.58 -30.86 -17.89
CA SER A 577 3.11 -30.59 -19.23
C SER A 577 4.02 -29.34 -19.30
N SER A 578 3.99 -28.47 -18.30
CA SER A 578 4.83 -27.26 -18.26
C SER A 578 6.23 -27.46 -17.68
N LYS A 579 6.58 -28.67 -17.20
CA LYS A 579 7.87 -28.93 -16.51
C LYS A 579 8.76 -30.02 -17.10
N LEU A 580 8.42 -30.64 -18.23
CA LEU A 580 9.29 -31.63 -18.86
C LEU A 580 9.58 -31.24 -20.32
N LYS A 581 10.75 -30.64 -20.55
CA LYS A 581 11.37 -30.62 -21.88
C LYS A 581 11.79 -32.05 -22.22
N LEU A 582 10.95 -32.76 -22.98
CA LEU A 582 11.34 -34.01 -23.63
C LEU A 582 10.93 -33.93 -25.10
N HIS A 583 11.95 -33.89 -25.96
CA HIS A 583 11.84 -34.18 -27.38
C HIS A 583 11.49 -35.67 -27.52
N ASP A 584 10.28 -36.01 -28.00
CA ASP A 584 10.00 -37.09 -28.97
C ASP A 584 8.49 -37.36 -29.17
N ASP A 585 8.16 -37.96 -30.33
CA ASP A 585 6.85 -38.09 -30.99
C ASP A 585 5.68 -38.66 -30.12
N PRO A 586 4.56 -37.93 -29.97
CA PRO A 586 3.37 -38.32 -29.19
C PRO A 586 2.69 -39.63 -29.58
N LYS A 587 2.92 -40.16 -30.80
CA LYS A 587 2.22 -41.38 -31.27
C LYS A 587 2.75 -42.67 -30.64
N ARG A 588 4.01 -42.70 -30.20
CA ARG A 588 4.66 -43.93 -29.69
C ARG A 588 4.30 -44.23 -28.22
N VAL A 589 4.08 -43.19 -27.42
CA VAL A 589 3.70 -43.29 -25.99
C VAL A 589 2.28 -43.85 -25.80
N ARG A 590 1.38 -43.55 -26.74
CA ARG A 590 -0.03 -43.96 -26.67
C ARG A 590 -0.25 -45.47 -26.87
N VAL A 591 0.67 -46.14 -27.58
CA VAL A 591 0.59 -47.59 -27.87
C VAL A 591 1.11 -48.41 -26.70
N GLN A 592 2.16 -47.96 -26.00
CA GLN A 592 2.72 -48.69 -24.86
C GLN A 592 1.85 -48.61 -23.60
N LEU A 593 1.10 -47.52 -23.39
CA LEU A 593 0.18 -47.41 -22.24
C LEU A 593 -1.03 -48.34 -22.38
N LYS A 594 -1.49 -48.56 -23.62
CA LYS A 594 -2.67 -49.40 -23.90
C LYS A 594 -2.42 -50.88 -23.61
N MET A 595 -1.21 -51.37 -23.91
CA MET A 595 -0.84 -52.77 -23.66
C MET A 595 -0.65 -53.10 -22.16
N LYS A 596 -0.35 -52.11 -21.31
CA LYS A 596 -0.12 -52.34 -19.88
C LYS A 596 -1.42 -52.41 -19.08
N ILE A 597 -2.45 -51.65 -19.48
CA ILE A 597 -3.76 -51.62 -18.82
C ILE A 597 -4.57 -52.91 -19.11
N GLU A 598 -4.37 -53.54 -20.27
CA GLU A 598 -5.05 -54.79 -20.63
C GLU A 598 -4.48 -56.04 -19.92
N ALA A 599 -3.27 -55.96 -19.35
CA ALA A 599 -2.63 -57.09 -18.67
C ALA A 599 -3.02 -57.23 -17.18
N GLU A 600 -3.53 -56.17 -16.53
CA GLU A 600 -3.83 -56.18 -15.08
C GLU A 600 -5.28 -56.56 -14.74
N ASN A 601 -6.16 -56.72 -15.74
CA ASN A 601 -7.59 -57.02 -15.54
C ASN A 601 -7.97 -58.53 -15.54
N LYS A 602 -7.01 -59.44 -15.35
CA LYS A 602 -7.27 -60.88 -15.27
C LYS A 602 -6.60 -61.54 -14.07
N THR A 603 -7.21 -61.47 -12.88
CA THR A 603 -7.14 -62.49 -11.80
C THR A 603 -8.07 -62.13 -10.63
N PRO A 604 -8.74 -63.09 -9.96
CA PRO A 604 -9.72 -62.82 -8.91
C PRO A 604 -9.11 -62.62 -7.52
N LYS A 605 -9.68 -61.68 -6.73
CA LYS A 605 -9.30 -61.40 -5.33
C LYS A 605 -9.75 -62.50 -4.35
N PRO A 606 -8.97 -62.82 -3.31
CA PRO A 606 -9.49 -63.33 -2.04
C PRO A 606 -9.40 -62.28 -0.90
N ARG A 607 -10.30 -62.41 0.07
CA ARG A 607 -10.39 -61.62 1.32
C ARG A 607 -9.30 -62.04 2.32
N MET A 608 -8.69 -61.08 3.04
CA MET A 608 -8.32 -61.25 4.47
C MET A 608 -7.97 -59.92 5.17
N SER A 609 -8.12 -59.95 6.49
CA SER A 609 -8.17 -58.90 7.51
C SER A 609 -6.81 -58.45 8.08
N SER A 610 -6.82 -57.24 8.66
CA SER A 610 -5.97 -56.68 9.74
C SER A 610 -4.44 -56.86 9.73
N CYS A 611 -3.77 -55.71 9.88
CA CYS A 611 -2.42 -55.48 10.44
C CYS A 611 -1.26 -55.28 9.44
N MET A 612 -0.48 -54.23 9.71
CA MET A 612 0.82 -53.81 9.13
C MET A 612 0.84 -52.98 7.83
N ILE A 613 1.13 -51.67 7.99
CA ILE A 613 1.82 -50.85 6.97
C ILE A 613 3.12 -50.33 7.59
N LYS A 614 4.24 -50.90 7.14
CA LYS A 614 5.58 -50.30 7.17
C LYS A 614 6.37 -50.87 5.99
N VAL A 615 7.17 -50.00 5.35
CA VAL A 615 8.15 -50.24 4.25
C VAL A 615 7.47 -50.38 2.87
N ALA A 616 7.83 -49.67 1.80
CA ALA A 616 9.14 -49.18 1.36
C ALA A 616 9.05 -47.86 0.57
N SER A 617 9.90 -46.91 0.94
CA SER A 617 10.40 -45.83 0.09
C SER A 617 11.90 -46.07 -0.08
N THR A 618 12.35 -46.65 -1.21
CA THR A 618 13.77 -46.64 -1.59
C THR A 618 13.96 -46.92 -3.08
N LEU A 619 14.99 -46.26 -3.64
CA LEU A 619 15.60 -46.32 -4.98
C LEU A 619 14.90 -45.38 -6.01
N VAL A 620 15.57 -44.36 -6.55
CA VAL A 620 16.93 -44.31 -7.10
C VAL A 620 17.56 -42.91 -6.91
N TYR A 621 18.77 -42.84 -6.37
CA TYR A 621 19.84 -41.94 -6.85
C TYR A 621 21.19 -42.50 -6.39
N VAL A 622 22.07 -42.81 -7.35
CA VAL A 622 23.47 -43.18 -7.15
C VAL A 622 24.33 -42.30 -8.06
N ASN A 623 25.46 -41.89 -7.49
CA ASN A 623 26.67 -41.28 -8.05
C ASN A 623 26.69 -39.76 -8.26
N MET A 624 27.40 -39.08 -7.35
CA MET A 624 28.74 -38.58 -7.66
C MET A 624 29.60 -38.49 -6.38
N ARG A 625 30.85 -38.97 -6.49
CA ARG A 625 31.86 -39.09 -5.43
C ARG A 625 32.52 -37.73 -5.13
N ALA A 626 32.87 -37.49 -3.88
CA ALA A 626 33.90 -36.54 -3.44
C ALA A 626 34.97 -37.30 -2.63
N PRO A 627 36.26 -36.94 -2.70
CA PRO A 627 37.32 -37.63 -1.97
C PRO A 627 37.51 -37.06 -0.56
N THR A 628 37.82 -37.99 0.34
CA THR A 628 38.22 -37.87 1.74
C THR A 628 39.58 -37.20 1.95
N CYS A 629 39.77 -36.51 3.08
CA CYS A 629 41.07 -36.41 3.74
C CYS A 629 40.93 -36.47 5.28
N GLN A 630 41.86 -37.17 5.91
CA GLN A 630 41.86 -37.67 7.30
C GLN A 630 42.48 -36.70 8.34
N HIS A 631 42.19 -37.04 9.60
CA HIS A 631 42.67 -36.61 10.93
C HIS A 631 44.10 -36.05 11.10
N SER A 632 44.28 -35.08 12.03
CA SER A 632 44.66 -35.29 13.45
C SER A 632 45.01 -33.95 14.17
N PRO A 633 44.88 -33.82 15.52
CA PRO A 633 44.96 -32.55 16.27
C PRO A 633 46.26 -32.37 17.07
N LEU A 634 46.59 -31.12 17.43
CA LEU A 634 47.63 -30.79 18.43
C LEU A 634 47.22 -29.64 19.37
N LYS A 635 47.74 -29.76 20.59
CA LYS A 635 47.40 -29.10 21.87
C LYS A 635 48.06 -27.72 22.09
N GLN A 636 47.43 -26.97 23.00
CA GLN A 636 47.96 -26.11 24.10
C GLN A 636 49.10 -25.10 23.85
N GLU A 637 48.85 -23.83 24.23
CA GLU A 637 49.40 -23.12 25.41
C GLU A 637 48.79 -21.70 25.47
N CYS A 638 48.06 -21.33 26.53
CA CYS A 638 48.50 -20.64 27.76
C CYS A 638 49.10 -19.23 27.55
N GLY A 639 48.40 -18.22 28.08
CA GLY A 639 48.90 -16.85 28.22
C GLY A 639 47.84 -15.88 28.72
N GLY A 640 47.59 -15.85 30.03
CA GLY A 640 46.68 -14.91 30.69
C GLY A 640 47.32 -13.56 31.05
N ARG A 641 46.45 -12.58 31.36
CA ARG A 641 46.54 -11.42 32.28
C ARG A 641 45.42 -10.44 31.86
N GLY A 642 44.36 -10.18 32.62
CA GLY A 642 44.28 -9.43 33.90
C GLY A 642 43.49 -8.13 33.61
N VAL A 643 42.17 -8.04 33.84
CA VAL A 643 41.46 -7.49 35.03
C VAL A 643 42.01 -6.15 35.55
N ASP A 644 41.21 -5.09 35.45
CA ASP A 644 40.86 -4.05 36.48
C ASP A 644 40.26 -2.80 35.78
N GLN A 645 38.98 -2.49 35.95
CA GLN A 645 38.30 -1.73 37.02
C GLN A 645 38.26 -0.20 36.84
N ILE A 646 37.02 0.31 36.70
CA ILE A 646 36.38 1.44 37.43
C ILE A 646 37.07 2.82 37.41
N PHE A 647 36.38 3.87 36.90
CA PHE A 647 35.86 5.00 37.71
C PHE A 647 35.13 6.08 36.86
N MET A 648 34.01 6.54 37.43
CA MET A 648 33.13 7.70 37.14
C MET A 648 32.15 7.65 35.98
#